data_AF-A0A1G2SYQ2-F1
#
_entry.id   AF-A0A1G2SYQ2-F1
#
_cell.length_a   1.000
_cell.length_b   1.000
_cell.length_c   1.000
_cell.angle_alpha   90.00
_cell.angle_beta   90.00
_cell.angle_gamma   90.00
#
_symmetry.space_group_name_H-M   'P 1'
#
loop_
_entity.id
_entity.type
_entity.pdbx_description
1 polymer ?
#
loop_
_entity_poly.entity_id
_entity_poly.type
_entity_poly.pdbx_seq_one_letter_code
_entity_poly.pdbx_strand_id
1 'polypeptide(L)'
;MKNFFLVLFIVLIPLSITADTLITDTYIDDEQTWNLGGSPYIFQNSAGGDVVIAETGVLNIEAGVVIKAQNARKFDVYGTINIFGETGNEVTITNLNDSVFNISDRWGGIVFYPGSVGNINFLNERYTGWVQFQPGGPAIFNRGGTVEIKDSSLSNNLHALLLQNGTTTVDNTLIDNNTVGVVFEGGDFNLMGSKISNTETSFVSSSGANKFFARNNVFENNALNPSLDIAIDFDVSSSTFIGGNLDTWNISGSPVGEKTLGPIDNKPIVTNGIIVEAGNKLILEAGLILKGGYIINRGGILEVNGTTENPVIFTSLYDDSVGGDTNNDGDATAGSQLRTGGIQTEIDGVTNISNLVLRHAQGTQFIGPFNPAIGALLNMGGTLNADSVSIQEGGISAIHHHDGVTNIENSSIESGVYFSGIIYDFGALNIHQSSLLGSFNSYALLNRTNSGIPDVRNNYWGTLEGPYHPTNPTGTAAPIEGNALFIPFLTEPPSEGQGIDPVIIIPGIMGSAYKNSELVIDPILHTYDDLIATLAANGYVEGENLFTFPYEWRNSNIITALLLRDKINEVKNICECEKVDLVAHSMGGLVARQLIQSDKYNDDVDQVIFLGTPHKGAPTAYLQWEGGAFPPSLDPLSVMQKLFIYAESRRNSFINVFDYIRNRPIKSVEELLPVLNYLKDKETGIMREYPNNYPRNIFIENLHANVSNLLNQNIDITNIIGNSGNNTIERIRVVPSSDPGL
;
A
#
# COMPACT_ATOMS: atom_id res chain seq x y z
N MET A 1 61.00 -83.13 -28.29
CA MET A 1 59.93 -83.35 -27.29
C MET A 1 60.53 -83.11 -25.92
N LYS A 2 60.12 -82.18 -25.06
CA LYS A 2 59.06 -81.15 -25.05
C LYS A 2 59.66 -79.96 -24.30
N ASN A 3 59.52 -78.75 -24.85
CA ASN A 3 59.87 -77.48 -24.23
C ASN A 3 58.83 -77.14 -23.15
N PHE A 4 59.29 -76.69 -21.98
CA PHE A 4 58.44 -76.00 -21.01
C PHE A 4 58.82 -74.52 -21.02
N PHE A 5 57.91 -73.69 -21.53
CA PHE A 5 58.01 -72.23 -21.60
C PHE A 5 57.57 -71.64 -20.26
N LEU A 6 58.42 -70.77 -19.70
CA LEU A 6 58.09 -69.89 -18.58
C LEU A 6 57.29 -68.70 -19.14
N VAL A 7 56.02 -68.56 -18.76
CA VAL A 7 55.18 -67.41 -19.13
C VAL A 7 55.39 -66.31 -18.09
N LEU A 8 56.04 -65.23 -18.51
CA LEU A 8 56.17 -63.99 -17.76
C LEU A 8 54.90 -63.14 -18.01
N PHE A 9 54.06 -62.96 -16.99
CA PHE A 9 52.97 -61.99 -17.03
C PHE A 9 53.56 -60.58 -16.91
N ILE A 10 53.67 -59.86 -18.03
CA ILE A 10 53.89 -58.41 -18.02
C ILE A 10 52.52 -57.77 -17.79
N VAL A 11 52.30 -57.27 -16.56
CA VAL A 11 51.20 -56.35 -16.27
C VAL A 11 51.58 -55.02 -16.90
N LEU A 12 50.97 -54.70 -18.05
CA LEU A 12 50.98 -53.36 -18.63
C LEU A 12 50.09 -52.46 -17.79
N ILE A 13 50.70 -51.74 -16.85
CA ILE A 13 50.07 -50.56 -16.24
C ILE A 13 50.13 -49.47 -17.32
N PRO A 14 49.00 -48.87 -17.74
CA PRO A 14 49.06 -47.69 -18.59
C PRO A 14 49.62 -46.55 -17.75
N LEU A 15 50.89 -46.23 -17.95
CA LEU A 15 51.48 -44.97 -17.50
C LEU A 15 50.92 -43.88 -18.41
N SER A 16 49.86 -43.20 -17.98
CA SER A 16 49.47 -41.91 -18.53
C SER A 16 50.58 -40.91 -18.19
N ILE A 17 51.43 -40.61 -19.15
CA ILE A 17 52.37 -39.50 -19.07
C ILE A 17 51.55 -38.23 -19.26
N THR A 18 51.18 -37.56 -18.18
CA THR A 18 50.63 -36.20 -18.21
C THR A 18 51.79 -35.23 -18.42
N ALA A 19 51.75 -34.43 -19.48
CA ALA A 19 52.74 -33.40 -19.72
C ALA A 19 52.18 -32.06 -19.23
N ASP A 20 52.90 -31.38 -18.34
CA ASP A 20 52.55 -30.03 -17.90
C ASP A 20 52.59 -29.07 -19.11
N THR A 21 51.47 -28.42 -19.42
CA THR A 21 51.39 -27.42 -20.50
C THR A 21 51.56 -26.03 -19.92
N LEU A 22 52.73 -25.41 -20.14
CA LEU A 22 52.96 -24.03 -19.71
C LEU A 22 52.24 -23.04 -20.64
N ILE A 23 51.43 -22.17 -20.04
CA ILE A 23 50.75 -21.06 -20.71
C ILE A 23 51.44 -19.75 -20.33
N THR A 24 52.07 -19.10 -21.31
CA THR A 24 52.82 -17.85 -21.10
C THR A 24 52.06 -16.59 -21.54
N ASP A 25 51.11 -16.74 -22.46
CA ASP A 25 50.17 -15.75 -22.99
C ASP A 25 49.31 -16.48 -24.03
N THR A 26 47.98 -16.37 -24.02
CA THR A 26 47.14 -17.06 -25.02
C THR A 26 46.01 -16.17 -25.47
N TYR A 27 46.02 -15.89 -26.78
CA TYR A 27 44.95 -15.20 -27.49
C TYR A 27 44.26 -16.22 -28.37
N ILE A 28 42.96 -16.44 -28.15
CA ILE A 28 42.13 -17.44 -28.82
C ILE A 28 41.14 -16.67 -29.70
N ASP A 29 41.36 -16.69 -31.02
CA ASP A 29 40.48 -16.08 -32.03
C ASP A 29 39.78 -17.10 -32.94
N ASP A 30 40.07 -18.38 -32.73
CA ASP A 30 39.47 -19.56 -33.35
C ASP A 30 38.94 -20.56 -32.30
N GLU A 31 38.48 -21.73 -32.76
CA GLU A 31 38.04 -22.80 -31.86
C GLU A 31 39.24 -23.63 -31.36
N GLN A 32 39.39 -23.70 -30.03
CA GLN A 32 40.45 -24.46 -29.36
C GLN A 32 39.87 -25.41 -28.31
N THR A 33 40.54 -26.53 -28.09
CA THR A 33 40.14 -27.53 -27.08
C THR A 33 41.30 -27.84 -26.15
N TRP A 34 41.07 -27.71 -24.85
CA TRP A 34 41.95 -28.14 -23.78
C TRP A 34 41.46 -29.49 -23.25
N ASN A 35 42.33 -30.49 -23.27
CA ASN A 35 41.99 -31.88 -22.96
C ASN A 35 42.97 -32.47 -21.93
N LEU A 36 42.64 -33.67 -21.44
CA LEU A 36 43.44 -34.39 -20.44
C LEU A 36 44.89 -34.62 -20.87
N GLY A 37 45.18 -34.71 -22.17
CA GLY A 37 46.53 -34.90 -22.67
C GLY A 37 47.47 -33.72 -22.41
N GLY A 38 46.93 -32.51 -22.27
CA GLY A 38 47.69 -31.30 -21.91
C GLY A 38 47.58 -30.90 -20.44
N SER A 39 46.80 -31.62 -19.63
CA SER A 39 46.61 -31.34 -18.21
C SER A 39 47.84 -31.76 -17.38
N PRO A 40 48.29 -30.98 -16.39
CA PRO A 40 47.75 -29.67 -16.01
C PRO A 40 48.21 -28.54 -16.95
N TYR A 41 47.30 -27.60 -17.22
CA TYR A 41 47.63 -26.32 -17.84
C TYR A 41 48.09 -25.33 -16.78
N ILE A 42 49.30 -24.78 -16.91
CA ILE A 42 49.96 -24.00 -15.87
C ILE A 42 50.24 -22.57 -16.35
N PHE A 43 49.71 -21.57 -15.65
CA PHE A 43 49.99 -20.16 -15.90
C PHE A 43 51.13 -19.65 -15.01
N GLN A 44 52.37 -19.75 -15.46
CA GLN A 44 53.54 -19.32 -14.68
C GLN A 44 54.43 -18.35 -15.48
N ASN A 45 54.17 -17.04 -15.44
CA ASN A 45 55.24 -16.07 -15.71
C ASN A 45 54.95 -14.65 -15.18
N SER A 46 56.03 -13.95 -14.78
CA SER A 46 56.02 -12.56 -14.29
C SER A 46 56.06 -11.51 -15.40
N ALA A 47 56.04 -11.90 -16.69
CA ALA A 47 56.29 -11.00 -17.84
C ALA A 47 55.19 -10.97 -18.96
N GLY A 48 54.07 -11.67 -18.79
CA GLY A 48 52.88 -11.70 -19.69
C GLY A 48 52.01 -12.90 -19.29
N GLY A 49 50.68 -12.96 -19.37
CA GLY A 49 49.52 -12.08 -19.63
C GLY A 49 48.28 -13.01 -19.52
N ASP A 50 47.06 -12.49 -19.67
CA ASP A 50 45.82 -13.24 -19.39
C ASP A 50 45.45 -14.22 -20.54
N VAL A 51 44.54 -15.18 -20.29
CA VAL A 51 43.92 -15.92 -21.39
C VAL A 51 42.82 -15.06 -21.97
N VAL A 52 42.99 -14.62 -23.21
CA VAL A 52 42.00 -13.78 -23.89
C VAL A 52 41.29 -14.61 -24.94
N ILE A 53 40.00 -14.85 -24.73
CA ILE A 53 39.11 -15.45 -25.74
C ILE A 53 38.46 -14.30 -26.48
N ALA A 54 38.92 -14.03 -27.70
CA ALA A 54 38.41 -12.95 -28.54
C ALA A 54 36.95 -13.19 -28.93
N GLU A 55 36.26 -12.17 -29.45
CA GLU A 55 34.82 -12.23 -29.81
C GLU A 55 34.47 -13.41 -30.74
N THR A 56 35.37 -13.83 -31.62
CA THR A 56 35.19 -14.98 -32.53
C THR A 56 35.73 -16.30 -31.97
N GLY A 57 36.47 -16.24 -30.86
CA GLY A 57 37.13 -17.39 -30.27
C GLY A 57 36.18 -18.27 -29.47
N VAL A 58 36.48 -19.57 -29.47
CA VAL A 58 35.78 -20.58 -28.66
C VAL A 58 36.81 -21.43 -27.94
N LEU A 59 36.76 -21.46 -26.61
CA LEU A 59 37.59 -22.38 -25.81
C LEU A 59 36.71 -23.48 -25.21
N ASN A 60 36.95 -24.73 -25.62
CA ASN A 60 36.36 -25.92 -25.02
C ASN A 60 37.33 -26.54 -24.02
N ILE A 61 36.87 -26.84 -22.81
CA ILE A 61 37.65 -27.51 -21.75
C ILE A 61 36.95 -28.81 -21.40
N GLU A 62 37.63 -29.92 -21.66
CA GLU A 62 37.09 -31.27 -21.46
C GLU A 62 37.19 -31.74 -20.00
N ALA A 63 36.38 -32.75 -19.66
CA ALA A 63 36.31 -33.32 -18.32
C ALA A 63 37.67 -33.75 -17.74
N GLY A 64 37.85 -33.52 -16.44
CA GLY A 64 39.05 -33.86 -15.68
C GLY A 64 40.28 -32.98 -15.95
N VAL A 65 40.19 -31.98 -16.82
CA VAL A 65 41.27 -31.02 -17.04
C VAL A 65 41.55 -30.23 -15.77
N VAL A 66 42.84 -30.09 -15.43
CA VAL A 66 43.32 -29.31 -14.29
C VAL A 66 44.05 -28.08 -14.81
N ILE A 67 43.71 -26.92 -14.26
CA ILE A 67 44.24 -25.63 -14.63
C ILE A 67 44.78 -24.97 -13.36
N LYS A 68 46.04 -24.54 -13.41
CA LYS A 68 46.77 -23.97 -12.27
C LYS A 68 47.28 -22.58 -12.60
N ALA A 69 46.77 -21.58 -11.89
CA ALA A 69 47.10 -20.19 -12.11
C ALA A 69 47.83 -19.55 -10.91
N GLN A 70 48.62 -18.50 -11.14
CA GLN A 70 49.25 -17.71 -10.07
C GLN A 70 49.31 -16.23 -10.47
N ASN A 71 49.61 -15.34 -9.51
CA ASN A 71 49.84 -13.90 -9.74
C ASN A 71 48.66 -13.19 -10.44
N ALA A 72 47.43 -13.41 -9.97
CA ALA A 72 46.21 -12.74 -10.47
C ALA A 72 45.85 -12.98 -11.95
N ARG A 73 46.44 -14.00 -12.59
CA ARG A 73 46.09 -14.38 -13.97
C ARG A 73 44.64 -14.81 -14.08
N LYS A 74 43.98 -14.40 -15.16
CA LYS A 74 42.54 -14.62 -15.38
C LYS A 74 42.24 -15.10 -16.80
N PHE A 75 40.99 -15.48 -17.00
CA PHE A 75 40.39 -15.59 -18.33
C PHE A 75 39.60 -14.32 -18.62
N ASP A 76 39.93 -13.60 -19.69
CA ASP A 76 39.13 -12.53 -20.26
C ASP A 76 38.33 -13.09 -21.45
N VAL A 77 37.02 -13.17 -21.31
CA VAL A 77 36.12 -13.81 -22.26
C VAL A 77 35.30 -12.74 -23.00
N TYR A 78 35.63 -12.54 -24.28
CA TYR A 78 34.84 -11.75 -25.23
C TYR A 78 34.01 -12.66 -26.16
N GLY A 79 34.50 -13.86 -26.45
CA GLY A 79 33.81 -14.89 -27.23
C GLY A 79 33.09 -15.91 -26.37
N THR A 80 33.38 -17.20 -26.59
CA THR A 80 32.72 -18.31 -25.87
C THR A 80 33.73 -19.16 -25.08
N ILE A 81 33.41 -19.46 -23.83
CA ILE A 81 34.09 -20.51 -23.05
C ILE A 81 33.10 -21.61 -22.67
N ASN A 82 33.51 -22.85 -22.90
CA ASN A 82 32.74 -24.04 -22.60
C ASN A 82 33.55 -24.93 -21.65
N ILE A 83 33.04 -25.15 -20.45
CA ILE A 83 33.63 -26.04 -19.45
C ILE A 83 32.70 -27.24 -19.29
N PHE A 84 33.14 -28.41 -19.76
CA PHE A 84 32.36 -29.64 -19.79
C PHE A 84 32.99 -30.71 -18.90
N GLY A 85 32.86 -30.54 -17.58
CA GLY A 85 33.18 -31.59 -16.64
C GLY A 85 32.09 -32.68 -16.60
N GLU A 86 32.36 -33.72 -15.82
CA GLU A 86 31.40 -34.77 -15.49
C GLU A 86 31.54 -35.15 -14.00
N THR A 87 30.53 -35.78 -13.41
CA THR A 87 30.60 -36.24 -12.01
C THR A 87 31.82 -37.12 -11.75
N GLY A 88 32.68 -36.72 -10.81
CA GLY A 88 33.93 -37.40 -10.47
C GLY A 88 35.11 -37.12 -11.42
N ASN A 89 34.88 -36.35 -12.48
CA ASN A 89 35.89 -35.83 -13.40
C ASN A 89 35.61 -34.34 -13.68
N GLU A 90 35.42 -33.57 -12.63
CA GLU A 90 35.19 -32.14 -12.70
C GLU A 90 36.39 -31.44 -13.35
N VAL A 91 36.15 -30.37 -14.10
CA VAL A 91 37.25 -29.47 -14.51
C VAL A 91 37.69 -28.72 -13.27
N THR A 92 38.98 -28.75 -12.95
CA THR A 92 39.51 -28.06 -11.77
C THR A 92 40.29 -26.82 -12.18
N ILE A 93 39.90 -25.66 -11.66
CA ILE A 93 40.68 -24.42 -11.80
C ILE A 93 41.07 -23.93 -10.41
N THR A 94 42.36 -23.82 -10.17
CA THR A 94 42.91 -23.54 -8.84
C THR A 94 44.16 -22.64 -8.92
N ASN A 95 44.60 -22.13 -7.77
CA ASN A 95 45.91 -21.53 -7.69
C ASN A 95 47.03 -22.56 -7.85
N LEU A 96 48.26 -22.10 -8.11
CA LEU A 96 49.36 -22.99 -8.46
C LEU A 96 49.63 -24.09 -7.41
N ASN A 97 49.57 -23.70 -6.14
CA ASN A 97 49.85 -24.57 -5.01
C ASN A 97 48.63 -25.36 -4.54
N ASP A 98 47.46 -25.11 -5.12
CA ASP A 98 46.20 -25.70 -4.74
C ASP A 98 45.95 -25.61 -3.22
N SER A 99 46.19 -24.42 -2.66
CA SER A 99 46.14 -24.20 -1.21
C SER A 99 45.82 -22.76 -0.82
N VAL A 100 45.25 -22.62 0.39
CA VAL A 100 44.80 -21.35 0.98
C VAL A 100 45.95 -20.40 1.36
N PHE A 101 47.18 -20.93 1.52
CA PHE A 101 48.20 -20.32 2.38
C PHE A 101 48.85 -19.03 1.86
N ASN A 102 48.68 -18.69 0.58
CA ASN A 102 49.37 -17.53 0.01
C ASN A 102 48.46 -16.65 -0.86
N ILE A 103 48.09 -15.48 -0.32
CA ILE A 103 47.22 -14.51 -1.00
C ILE A 103 47.85 -13.94 -2.27
N SER A 104 49.19 -13.94 -2.38
CA SER A 104 49.88 -13.53 -3.62
C SER A 104 49.70 -14.53 -4.76
N ASP A 105 49.34 -15.78 -4.44
CA ASP A 105 49.24 -16.87 -5.40
C ASP A 105 47.82 -17.03 -5.93
N ARG A 106 46.84 -16.28 -5.40
CA ARG A 106 45.46 -16.29 -5.89
C ARG A 106 45.40 -15.86 -7.34
N TRP A 107 44.53 -16.52 -8.10
CA TRP A 107 44.30 -16.19 -9.50
C TRP A 107 43.08 -15.26 -9.65
N GLY A 108 42.92 -14.69 -10.84
CA GLY A 108 42.04 -13.56 -11.10
C GLY A 108 40.61 -13.90 -11.53
N GLY A 109 40.28 -15.18 -11.66
CA GLY A 109 38.95 -15.66 -12.04
C GLY A 109 38.67 -15.68 -13.55
N ILE A 110 37.39 -15.84 -13.89
CA ILE A 110 36.88 -15.81 -15.26
C ILE A 110 36.00 -14.57 -15.43
N VAL A 111 36.39 -13.69 -16.34
CA VAL A 111 35.74 -12.39 -16.58
C VAL A 111 35.02 -12.40 -17.91
N PHE A 112 33.70 -12.25 -17.86
CA PHE A 112 32.82 -12.21 -19.02
C PHE A 112 32.49 -10.76 -19.41
N TYR A 113 32.82 -10.40 -20.64
CA TYR A 113 32.55 -9.07 -21.21
C TYR A 113 31.22 -9.03 -21.97
N PRO A 114 30.68 -7.85 -22.31
CA PRO A 114 29.44 -7.74 -23.07
C PRO A 114 29.42 -8.60 -24.34
N GLY A 115 28.37 -9.41 -24.50
CA GLY A 115 28.20 -10.31 -25.65
C GLY A 115 28.89 -11.68 -25.55
N SER A 116 29.73 -11.89 -24.53
CA SER A 116 30.38 -13.19 -24.31
C SER A 116 29.41 -14.26 -23.80
N VAL A 117 29.80 -15.52 -23.97
CA VAL A 117 29.03 -16.70 -23.54
C VAL A 117 29.88 -17.61 -22.65
N GLY A 118 29.33 -18.01 -21.52
CA GLY A 118 29.94 -18.99 -20.62
C GLY A 118 29.01 -20.15 -20.37
N ASN A 119 29.38 -21.34 -20.84
CA ASN A 119 28.66 -22.58 -20.54
C ASN A 119 29.52 -23.41 -19.57
N ILE A 120 29.18 -23.39 -18.29
CA ILE A 120 29.99 -23.98 -17.23
C ILE A 120 29.21 -25.13 -16.59
N ASN A 121 29.74 -26.35 -16.71
CA ASN A 121 29.17 -27.54 -16.12
C ASN A 121 30.25 -28.37 -15.42
N PHE A 122 29.98 -28.84 -14.19
CA PHE A 122 30.91 -29.61 -13.36
C PHE A 122 32.29 -28.94 -13.23
N LEU A 123 32.31 -27.65 -12.91
CA LEU A 123 33.51 -26.90 -12.55
C LEU A 123 33.77 -27.03 -11.05
N ASN A 124 34.99 -27.38 -10.67
CA ASN A 124 35.52 -27.26 -9.31
C ASN A 124 36.53 -26.11 -9.26
N GLU A 125 36.04 -24.94 -8.89
CA GLU A 125 36.82 -23.71 -8.81
C GLU A 125 37.23 -23.41 -7.37
N ARG A 126 38.49 -22.97 -7.20
CA ARG A 126 38.96 -22.47 -5.90
C ARG A 126 40.13 -21.48 -5.94
N TYR A 127 40.25 -20.74 -4.84
CA TYR A 127 41.37 -19.86 -4.48
C TYR A 127 41.57 -18.65 -5.41
N THR A 128 40.48 -17.99 -5.82
CA THR A 128 40.52 -16.68 -6.49
C THR A 128 40.53 -15.51 -5.52
N GLY A 129 41.06 -14.37 -5.97
CA GLY A 129 40.87 -13.10 -5.29
C GLY A 129 42.16 -12.37 -4.91
N TRP A 130 42.69 -11.59 -5.84
CA TRP A 130 43.92 -10.82 -5.63
C TRP A 130 43.63 -9.35 -5.27
N VAL A 131 44.21 -8.91 -4.16
CA VAL A 131 43.84 -7.68 -3.42
C VAL A 131 44.00 -6.37 -4.21
N GLN A 132 44.80 -6.34 -5.30
CA GLN A 132 44.93 -5.12 -6.13
C GLN A 132 43.97 -5.07 -7.31
N PHE A 133 43.28 -6.15 -7.64
CA PHE A 133 42.15 -6.10 -8.56
C PHE A 133 40.97 -5.50 -7.79
N GLN A 134 40.42 -4.37 -8.22
CA GLN A 134 39.15 -3.87 -7.67
C GLN A 134 38.01 -4.45 -8.52
N PRO A 135 37.01 -5.12 -7.93
CA PRO A 135 36.68 -5.17 -6.50
C PRO A 135 37.07 -6.50 -5.80
N GLY A 136 38.19 -7.13 -6.14
CA GLY A 136 38.76 -8.23 -5.34
C GLY A 136 39.04 -9.53 -6.11
N GLY A 137 38.85 -9.58 -7.43
CA GLY A 137 39.11 -10.76 -8.27
C GLY A 137 38.17 -11.94 -7.99
N PRO A 138 36.87 -11.84 -8.32
CA PRO A 138 35.89 -12.89 -8.07
C PRO A 138 36.19 -14.16 -8.89
N ALA A 139 35.68 -15.32 -8.46
CA ALA A 139 35.79 -16.55 -9.25
C ALA A 139 35.17 -16.41 -10.63
N ILE A 140 33.94 -15.88 -10.67
CA ILE A 140 33.24 -15.51 -11.89
C ILE A 140 32.82 -14.04 -11.80
N PHE A 141 33.25 -13.26 -12.78
CA PHE A 141 32.85 -11.87 -12.97
C PHE A 141 32.02 -11.72 -14.24
N ASN A 142 30.71 -11.48 -14.12
CA ASN A 142 29.89 -11.15 -15.28
C ASN A 142 29.70 -9.64 -15.45
N ARG A 143 30.26 -9.06 -16.51
CA ARG A 143 30.16 -7.62 -16.85
C ARG A 143 29.16 -7.34 -17.97
N GLY A 144 28.45 -8.35 -18.48
CA GLY A 144 27.52 -8.21 -19.61
C GLY A 144 27.38 -9.42 -20.53
N GLY A 145 27.97 -10.57 -20.18
CA GLY A 145 27.82 -11.82 -20.91
C GLY A 145 26.57 -12.61 -20.52
N THR A 146 26.35 -13.72 -21.21
CA THR A 146 25.36 -14.75 -20.86
C THR A 146 26.10 -15.94 -20.26
N VAL A 147 25.94 -16.16 -18.95
CA VAL A 147 26.71 -17.16 -18.20
C VAL A 147 25.76 -18.15 -17.55
N GLU A 148 25.97 -19.43 -17.82
CA GLU A 148 25.26 -20.54 -17.20
C GLU A 148 26.25 -21.41 -16.41
N ILE A 149 25.96 -21.64 -15.13
CA ILE A 149 26.76 -22.45 -14.20
C ILE A 149 25.87 -23.55 -13.65
N LYS A 150 26.27 -24.81 -13.84
CA LYS A 150 25.53 -25.99 -13.40
C LYS A 150 26.43 -26.99 -12.71
N ASP A 151 25.89 -27.68 -11.72
CA ASP A 151 26.52 -28.85 -11.08
C ASP A 151 27.97 -28.57 -10.62
N SER A 152 28.25 -27.34 -10.19
CA SER A 152 29.61 -26.83 -9.98
C SER A 152 29.88 -26.50 -8.50
N SER A 153 31.13 -26.23 -8.18
CA SER A 153 31.59 -25.79 -6.86
C SER A 153 32.52 -24.59 -7.00
N LEU A 154 32.20 -23.49 -6.32
CA LEU A 154 33.02 -22.27 -6.23
C LEU A 154 33.42 -22.06 -4.77
N SER A 155 34.70 -22.24 -4.44
CA SER A 155 35.10 -22.30 -3.03
C SER A 155 36.39 -21.60 -2.64
N ASN A 156 36.49 -21.17 -1.38
CA ASN A 156 37.71 -20.59 -0.81
C ASN A 156 38.16 -19.28 -1.49
N ASN A 157 37.23 -18.53 -2.06
CA ASN A 157 37.49 -17.29 -2.79
C ASN A 157 37.28 -16.06 -1.91
N LEU A 158 37.82 -14.92 -2.35
CA LEU A 158 37.38 -13.65 -1.78
C LEU A 158 35.91 -13.42 -2.16
N HIS A 159 35.60 -13.37 -3.45
CA HIS A 159 34.23 -13.33 -3.95
C HIS A 159 33.98 -14.53 -4.86
N ALA A 160 32.88 -15.25 -4.72
CA ALA A 160 32.57 -16.33 -5.67
C ALA A 160 31.97 -15.75 -6.96
N LEU A 161 30.87 -15.00 -6.84
CA LEU A 161 30.20 -14.39 -7.99
C LEU A 161 30.14 -12.87 -7.82
N LEU A 162 30.51 -12.14 -8.88
CA LEU A 162 30.24 -10.71 -9.02
C LEU A 162 29.52 -10.46 -10.34
N LEU A 163 28.32 -9.93 -10.26
CA LEU A 163 27.41 -9.78 -11.39
C LEU A 163 27.08 -8.30 -11.58
N GLN A 164 27.70 -7.67 -12.57
CA GLN A 164 27.54 -6.26 -12.89
C GLN A 164 26.54 -5.99 -14.00
N ASN A 165 26.39 -6.92 -14.93
CA ASN A 165 25.41 -6.84 -16.00
C ASN A 165 25.30 -8.19 -16.72
N GLY A 166 24.40 -8.28 -17.68
CA GLY A 166 24.17 -9.48 -18.49
C GLY A 166 23.20 -10.43 -17.81
N THR A 167 23.24 -11.70 -18.20
CA THR A 167 22.38 -12.75 -17.64
C THR A 167 23.25 -13.82 -17.02
N THR A 168 22.95 -14.19 -15.77
CA THR A 168 23.62 -15.29 -15.09
C THR A 168 22.60 -16.28 -14.58
N THR A 169 22.80 -17.57 -14.87
CA THR A 169 22.02 -18.67 -14.29
C THR A 169 22.95 -19.58 -13.51
N VAL A 170 22.61 -19.87 -12.26
CA VAL A 170 23.33 -20.78 -11.37
C VAL A 170 22.34 -21.83 -10.90
N ASP A 171 22.62 -23.09 -11.23
CA ASP A 171 21.77 -24.23 -10.88
C ASP A 171 22.61 -25.33 -10.24
N ASN A 172 22.04 -25.99 -9.22
CA ASN A 172 22.67 -27.09 -8.47
C ASN A 172 24.16 -26.86 -8.16
N THR A 173 24.52 -25.65 -7.71
CA THR A 173 25.91 -25.25 -7.50
C THR A 173 26.19 -25.01 -6.03
N LEU A 174 27.36 -25.45 -5.56
CA LEU A 174 27.87 -25.20 -4.21
C LEU A 174 28.78 -23.97 -4.21
N ILE A 175 28.42 -22.95 -3.45
CA ILE A 175 29.24 -21.76 -3.20
C ILE A 175 29.67 -21.81 -1.73
N ASP A 176 30.92 -22.21 -1.44
CA ASP A 176 31.33 -22.57 -0.08
C ASP A 176 32.64 -21.91 0.39
N ASN A 177 32.69 -21.51 1.66
CA ASN A 177 33.88 -20.99 2.32
C ASN A 177 34.49 -19.76 1.61
N ASN A 178 33.64 -18.88 1.09
CA ASN A 178 34.04 -17.64 0.43
C ASN A 178 33.89 -16.45 1.39
N THR A 179 34.70 -15.40 1.27
CA THR A 179 34.44 -14.17 2.06
C THR A 179 33.08 -13.58 1.67
N VAL A 180 32.79 -13.48 0.38
CA VAL A 180 31.47 -13.14 -0.15
C VAL A 180 31.03 -14.21 -1.15
N GLY A 181 29.81 -14.74 -0.97
CA GLY A 181 29.20 -15.67 -1.92
C GLY A 181 28.86 -14.95 -3.23
N VAL A 182 27.85 -14.07 -3.20
CA VAL A 182 27.37 -13.36 -4.39
C VAL A 182 27.26 -11.87 -4.16
N VAL A 183 27.79 -11.09 -5.09
CA VAL A 183 27.57 -9.65 -5.22
C VAL A 183 26.80 -9.39 -6.51
N PHE A 184 25.55 -8.93 -6.39
CA PHE A 184 24.63 -8.68 -7.49
C PHE A 184 24.41 -7.18 -7.71
N GLU A 185 25.24 -6.58 -8.57
CA GLU A 185 25.23 -5.15 -8.87
C GLU A 185 24.35 -4.77 -10.07
N GLY A 186 24.08 -5.71 -10.99
CA GLY A 186 23.39 -5.41 -12.24
C GLY A 186 23.04 -6.64 -13.08
N GLY A 187 22.09 -6.48 -14.01
CA GLY A 187 21.63 -7.52 -14.93
C GLY A 187 20.52 -8.41 -14.37
N ASP A 188 20.38 -9.60 -14.97
CA ASP A 188 19.39 -10.62 -14.61
C ASP A 188 20.10 -11.83 -13.97
N PHE A 189 19.64 -12.26 -12.80
CA PHE A 189 20.23 -13.39 -12.08
C PHE A 189 19.16 -14.43 -11.69
N ASN A 190 19.41 -15.68 -12.07
CA ASN A 190 18.62 -16.85 -11.68
C ASN A 190 19.47 -17.80 -10.84
N LEU A 191 19.08 -18.02 -9.58
CA LEU A 191 19.73 -18.93 -8.64
C LEU A 191 18.75 -20.04 -8.24
N MET A 192 19.03 -21.28 -8.63
CA MET A 192 18.14 -22.41 -8.35
C MET A 192 18.87 -23.58 -7.73
N GLY A 193 18.21 -24.28 -6.80
CA GLY A 193 18.69 -25.57 -6.29
C GLY A 193 20.09 -25.54 -5.69
N SER A 194 20.60 -24.36 -5.35
CA SER A 194 22.02 -24.12 -5.06
C SER A 194 22.22 -23.89 -3.57
N LYS A 195 23.46 -24.13 -3.11
CA LYS A 195 23.81 -23.98 -1.70
C LYS A 195 24.90 -22.93 -1.55
N ILE A 196 24.64 -21.90 -0.75
CA ILE A 196 25.64 -20.91 -0.33
C ILE A 196 25.94 -21.15 1.14
N SER A 197 27.18 -21.53 1.45
CA SER A 197 27.55 -21.91 2.80
C SER A 197 28.90 -21.40 3.29
N ASN A 198 29.01 -21.28 4.61
CA ASN A 198 30.24 -20.91 5.32
C ASN A 198 30.87 -19.62 4.80
N THR A 199 30.05 -18.64 4.38
CA THR A 199 30.54 -17.34 3.92
C THR A 199 30.43 -16.27 5.00
N GLU A 200 31.24 -15.21 4.92
CA GLU A 200 31.02 -14.03 5.79
C GLU A 200 29.77 -13.27 5.32
N THR A 201 29.63 -13.07 4.01
CA THR A 201 28.41 -12.52 3.37
C THR A 201 27.90 -13.50 2.34
N SER A 202 26.66 -13.97 2.48
CA SER A 202 26.08 -14.97 1.55
C SER A 202 25.70 -14.36 0.21
N PHE A 203 24.91 -13.30 0.24
CA PHE A 203 24.42 -12.60 -0.94
C PHE A 203 24.16 -11.14 -0.59
N VAL A 204 24.56 -10.23 -1.48
CA VAL A 204 24.22 -8.81 -1.41
C VAL A 204 23.87 -8.31 -2.81
N SER A 205 22.79 -7.55 -2.91
CA SER A 205 22.44 -6.84 -4.14
C SER A 205 22.56 -5.32 -4.00
N SER A 206 22.60 -4.62 -5.14
CA SER A 206 22.47 -3.16 -5.20
C SER A 206 21.33 -2.73 -6.12
N SER A 207 20.91 -1.47 -6.00
CA SER A 207 19.83 -0.87 -6.80
C SER A 207 20.08 -0.82 -8.32
N GLY A 208 21.26 -1.23 -8.80
CA GLY A 208 21.58 -1.32 -10.24
C GLY A 208 21.12 -2.61 -10.91
N ALA A 209 20.66 -3.59 -10.12
CA ALA A 209 20.12 -4.86 -10.58
C ALA A 209 18.73 -4.75 -11.20
N ASN A 210 18.44 -5.63 -12.17
CA ASN A 210 17.16 -5.66 -12.89
C ASN A 210 16.25 -6.74 -12.32
N LYS A 211 16.58 -8.02 -12.54
CA LYS A 211 15.74 -9.16 -12.11
C LYS A 211 16.52 -10.18 -11.30
N PHE A 212 15.96 -10.60 -10.18
CA PHE A 212 16.50 -11.66 -9.35
C PHE A 212 15.47 -12.74 -9.07
N PHE A 213 15.75 -13.95 -9.51
CA PHE A 213 14.93 -15.10 -9.20
C PHE A 213 15.75 -16.10 -8.40
N ALA A 214 15.25 -16.49 -7.23
CA ALA A 214 15.91 -17.43 -6.35
C ALA A 214 14.91 -18.46 -5.84
N ARG A 215 15.09 -19.74 -6.18
CA ARG A 215 14.21 -20.82 -5.69
C ARG A 215 14.95 -22.07 -5.25
N ASN A 216 14.43 -22.71 -4.19
CA ASN A 216 14.95 -23.98 -3.67
C ASN A 216 16.43 -23.92 -3.28
N ASN A 217 16.88 -22.77 -2.77
CA ASN A 217 18.27 -22.57 -2.37
C ASN A 217 18.46 -22.81 -0.87
N VAL A 218 19.68 -23.16 -0.50
CA VAL A 218 20.08 -23.36 0.91
C VAL A 218 21.16 -22.35 1.28
N PHE A 219 20.87 -21.52 2.28
CA PHE A 219 21.83 -20.62 2.91
C PHE A 219 22.23 -21.21 4.26
N GLU A 220 23.46 -21.71 4.38
CA GLU A 220 23.89 -22.45 5.57
C GLU A 220 25.17 -21.89 6.22
N ASN A 221 25.14 -21.66 7.54
CA ASN A 221 26.28 -21.24 8.35
C ASN A 221 27.00 -19.99 7.81
N ASN A 222 26.23 -19.06 7.23
CA ASN A 222 26.76 -17.78 6.77
C ASN A 222 26.69 -16.75 7.90
N ALA A 223 27.73 -15.94 8.06
CA ALA A 223 27.79 -14.95 9.15
C ALA A 223 26.75 -13.83 8.95
N LEU A 224 26.51 -13.42 7.70
CA LEU A 224 25.45 -12.51 7.29
C LEU A 224 24.50 -13.18 6.29
N ASN A 225 23.22 -13.16 6.65
CA ASN A 225 22.10 -13.55 5.79
C ASN A 225 21.98 -12.73 4.51
N PRO A 226 21.27 -13.24 3.49
CA PRO A 226 21.23 -12.62 2.19
C PRO A 226 20.40 -11.33 2.23
N SER A 227 20.99 -10.26 1.67
CA SER A 227 20.41 -8.93 1.62
C SER A 227 20.01 -8.57 0.21
N LEU A 228 18.76 -8.14 0.04
CA LEU A 228 18.16 -7.77 -1.23
C LEU A 228 17.68 -6.31 -1.20
N ASP A 229 17.94 -5.60 -2.29
CA ASP A 229 17.44 -4.25 -2.51
C ASP A 229 16.02 -4.33 -3.09
N ILE A 230 15.06 -3.67 -2.44
CA ILE A 230 13.65 -3.65 -2.84
C ILE A 230 13.42 -2.99 -4.21
N ALA A 231 14.39 -2.23 -4.73
CA ALA A 231 14.37 -1.67 -6.07
C ALA A 231 14.30 -2.75 -7.17
N ILE A 232 14.80 -3.96 -6.89
CA ILE A 232 14.97 -5.04 -7.87
C ILE A 232 13.66 -5.79 -8.06
N ASP A 233 13.34 -6.22 -9.28
CA ASP A 233 12.26 -7.19 -9.52
C ASP A 233 12.67 -8.58 -9.07
N PHE A 234 12.02 -9.10 -8.02
CA PHE A 234 12.44 -10.35 -7.41
C PHE A 234 11.32 -11.36 -7.14
N ASP A 235 11.73 -12.64 -7.11
CA ASP A 235 10.99 -13.76 -6.55
C ASP A 235 11.99 -14.66 -5.84
N VAL A 236 11.91 -14.72 -4.51
CA VAL A 236 12.92 -15.37 -3.65
C VAL A 236 12.36 -16.50 -2.80
N SER A 237 11.36 -17.19 -3.33
CA SER A 237 10.59 -18.24 -2.65
C SER A 237 11.35 -19.56 -2.44
N SER A 238 10.83 -20.38 -1.54
CA SER A 238 11.31 -21.72 -1.22
C SER A 238 12.79 -21.80 -0.81
N SER A 239 13.32 -20.77 -0.13
CA SER A 239 14.69 -20.78 0.37
C SER A 239 14.77 -21.32 1.80
N THR A 240 15.82 -22.09 2.11
CA THR A 240 16.07 -22.65 3.45
C THR A 240 17.27 -21.96 4.09
N PHE A 241 17.16 -21.58 5.35
CA PHE A 241 18.18 -20.87 6.12
C PHE A 241 18.57 -21.71 7.34
N ILE A 242 19.86 -21.99 7.52
CA ILE A 242 20.38 -22.90 8.55
C ILE A 242 21.61 -22.30 9.22
N GLY A 243 21.64 -22.21 10.55
CA GLY A 243 22.87 -21.88 11.31
C GLY A 243 23.48 -20.49 11.06
N GLY A 244 22.75 -19.60 10.37
CA GLY A 244 23.11 -18.20 10.16
C GLY A 244 22.49 -17.27 11.22
N ASN A 245 22.71 -15.96 11.08
CA ASN A 245 22.20 -14.97 12.03
C ASN A 245 20.72 -14.59 11.83
N LEU A 246 20.13 -14.91 10.67
CA LEU A 246 18.69 -14.80 10.44
C LEU A 246 18.16 -16.10 9.83
N ASP A 247 16.85 -16.31 9.90
CA ASP A 247 16.17 -17.45 9.29
C ASP A 247 15.43 -17.09 7.97
N THR A 248 15.71 -15.89 7.44
CA THR A 248 14.98 -15.28 6.32
C THR A 248 15.85 -14.30 5.51
N TRP A 249 15.24 -13.65 4.51
CA TRP A 249 15.79 -12.55 3.71
C TRP A 249 15.77 -11.21 4.45
N ASN A 250 16.82 -10.42 4.27
CA ASN A 250 16.81 -9.00 4.58
C ASN A 250 16.46 -8.19 3.33
N ILE A 251 15.34 -7.48 3.32
CA ILE A 251 14.89 -6.65 2.19
C ILE A 251 14.82 -5.19 2.63
N SER A 252 15.60 -4.33 1.99
CA SER A 252 15.75 -2.91 2.36
C SER A 252 15.94 -2.03 1.12
N GLY A 253 15.97 -0.71 1.29
CA GLY A 253 16.28 0.24 0.20
C GLY A 253 15.08 1.07 -0.25
N SER A 254 15.06 1.48 -1.51
CA SER A 254 14.01 2.36 -2.07
C SER A 254 13.36 1.71 -3.28
N PRO A 255 12.03 1.52 -3.29
CA PRO A 255 11.35 0.95 -4.45
C PRO A 255 11.45 1.92 -5.64
N VAL A 256 11.45 1.35 -6.85
CA VAL A 256 11.43 2.10 -8.11
C VAL A 256 10.11 1.82 -8.82
N GLY A 257 9.36 2.87 -9.14
CA GLY A 257 8.02 2.75 -9.71
C GLY A 257 7.00 2.24 -8.68
N GLU A 258 6.08 1.38 -9.13
CA GLU A 258 5.12 0.70 -8.25
C GLU A 258 5.68 -0.67 -7.86
N LYS A 259 5.77 -0.93 -6.54
CA LYS A 259 6.28 -2.17 -5.98
C LYS A 259 5.31 -2.78 -5.00
N THR A 260 5.07 -4.08 -5.13
CA THR A 260 4.28 -4.86 -4.19
C THR A 260 5.19 -5.79 -3.39
N LEU A 261 5.04 -5.78 -2.07
CA LEU A 261 5.69 -6.70 -1.15
C LEU A 261 4.62 -7.49 -0.39
N GLY A 262 4.58 -8.80 -0.62
CA GLY A 262 3.69 -9.71 0.09
C GLY A 262 4.44 -10.79 0.87
N PRO A 263 3.72 -11.73 1.51
CA PRO A 263 4.32 -12.83 2.25
C PRO A 263 5.26 -13.67 1.38
N ILE A 264 6.43 -14.02 1.94
CA ILE A 264 7.39 -14.93 1.31
C ILE A 264 7.53 -16.15 2.20
N ASP A 265 7.14 -17.32 1.69
CA ASP A 265 7.23 -18.62 2.37
C ASP A 265 6.60 -18.65 3.79
N ASN A 266 5.61 -17.79 4.06
CA ASN A 266 5.03 -17.58 5.40
C ASN A 266 6.07 -17.26 6.49
N LYS A 267 7.21 -16.69 6.10
CA LYS A 267 8.26 -16.23 6.99
C LYS A 267 8.25 -14.71 7.13
N PRO A 268 8.70 -14.17 8.27
CA PRO A 268 8.99 -12.75 8.40
C PRO A 268 10.02 -12.30 7.36
N ILE A 269 9.92 -11.06 6.92
CA ILE A 269 10.98 -10.38 6.15
C ILE A 269 11.67 -9.42 7.11
N VAL A 270 13.00 -9.53 7.21
CA VAL A 270 13.78 -8.57 7.99
C VAL A 270 14.03 -7.34 7.13
N THR A 271 13.98 -6.16 7.73
CA THR A 271 14.36 -4.91 7.05
C THR A 271 15.23 -4.05 7.95
N ASN A 272 16.18 -3.34 7.33
CA ASN A 272 16.94 -2.27 7.96
C ASN A 272 16.29 -0.90 7.76
N GLY A 273 15.36 -0.80 6.80
CA GLY A 273 14.74 0.46 6.41
C GLY A 273 14.28 0.44 4.96
N ILE A 274 13.05 0.91 4.72
CA ILE A 274 12.52 1.16 3.39
C ILE A 274 12.19 2.65 3.26
N ILE A 275 12.63 3.28 2.17
CA ILE A 275 12.36 4.69 1.90
C ILE A 275 11.59 4.82 0.59
N VAL A 276 10.33 5.21 0.69
CA VAL A 276 9.45 5.46 -0.47
C VAL A 276 9.65 6.90 -0.92
N GLU A 277 10.54 7.09 -1.89
CA GLU A 277 10.87 8.40 -2.45
C GLU A 277 9.77 8.90 -3.41
N ALA A 278 9.71 10.21 -3.62
CA ALA A 278 8.73 10.85 -4.48
C ALA A 278 8.66 10.24 -5.90
N GLY A 279 7.43 10.04 -6.37
CA GLY A 279 7.16 9.39 -7.67
C GLY A 279 7.12 7.86 -7.63
N ASN A 280 7.43 7.24 -6.49
CA ASN A 280 7.33 5.79 -6.30
C ASN A 280 6.15 5.42 -5.41
N LYS A 281 5.70 4.17 -5.55
CA LYS A 281 4.60 3.58 -4.78
C LYS A 281 5.02 2.24 -4.20
N LEU A 282 4.78 2.03 -2.92
CA LEU A 282 4.96 0.76 -2.22
C LEU A 282 3.62 0.25 -1.72
N ILE A 283 3.30 -0.99 -2.06
CA ILE A 283 2.11 -1.72 -1.61
C ILE A 283 2.57 -2.87 -0.72
N LEU A 284 2.07 -2.92 0.52
CA LEU A 284 2.27 -4.02 1.45
C LEU A 284 0.99 -4.86 1.51
N GLU A 285 1.08 -6.14 1.14
CA GLU A 285 -0.08 -7.03 1.03
C GLU A 285 -0.44 -7.72 2.36
N ALA A 286 -1.70 -8.13 2.47
CA ALA A 286 -2.24 -8.86 3.61
C ALA A 286 -1.38 -10.07 4.01
N GLY A 287 -1.20 -10.26 5.32
CA GLY A 287 -0.41 -11.34 5.91
C GLY A 287 1.11 -11.11 5.89
N LEU A 288 1.60 -9.99 5.35
CA LEU A 288 3.02 -9.65 5.39
C LEU A 288 3.47 -9.42 6.84
N ILE A 289 4.60 -10.03 7.21
CA ILE A 289 5.27 -9.79 8.50
C ILE A 289 6.62 -9.12 8.21
N LEU A 290 6.78 -7.88 8.68
CA LEU A 290 8.05 -7.15 8.66
C LEU A 290 8.66 -7.14 10.06
N LYS A 291 9.97 -7.38 10.14
CA LYS A 291 10.72 -7.36 11.39
C LYS A 291 11.93 -6.43 11.33
N GLY A 292 12.04 -5.56 12.33
CA GLY A 292 13.13 -4.58 12.44
C GLY A 292 13.04 -3.40 11.47
N GLY A 293 13.98 -2.45 11.54
CA GLY A 293 14.04 -1.33 10.60
C GLY A 293 12.87 -0.35 10.73
N TYR A 294 12.55 0.39 9.66
CA TYR A 294 11.48 1.41 9.61
C TYR A 294 10.98 1.61 8.18
N ILE A 295 9.86 2.31 8.01
CA ILE A 295 9.42 2.80 6.70
C ILE A 295 9.33 4.33 6.75
N ILE A 296 9.98 5.00 5.79
CA ILE A 296 9.86 6.46 5.60
C ILE A 296 9.25 6.71 4.23
N ASN A 297 8.08 7.34 4.20
CA ASN A 297 7.46 7.84 2.99
C ASN A 297 7.87 9.31 2.78
N ARG A 298 8.79 9.54 1.83
CA ARG A 298 9.35 10.84 1.48
C ARG A 298 8.77 11.32 0.15
N GLY A 299 7.53 11.78 0.18
CA GLY A 299 6.84 12.31 -1.00
C GLY A 299 6.26 11.26 -1.96
N GLY A 300 6.33 9.98 -1.61
CA GLY A 300 5.77 8.86 -2.39
C GLY A 300 4.38 8.42 -1.91
N ILE A 301 3.97 7.24 -2.36
CA ILE A 301 2.71 6.61 -1.96
C ILE A 301 3.01 5.29 -1.23
N LEU A 302 2.54 5.17 0.01
CA LEU A 302 2.60 3.92 0.79
C LEU A 302 1.17 3.41 1.00
N GLU A 303 0.88 2.20 0.51
CA GLU A 303 -0.38 1.50 0.73
C GLU A 303 -0.11 0.26 1.58
N VAL A 304 -0.77 0.15 2.73
CA VAL A 304 -0.72 -1.01 3.61
C VAL A 304 -2.10 -1.67 3.58
N ASN A 305 -2.20 -2.79 2.86
CA ASN A 305 -3.46 -3.44 2.50
C ASN A 305 -3.66 -4.73 3.31
N GLY A 306 -3.69 -4.61 4.64
CA GLY A 306 -4.04 -5.72 5.52
C GLY A 306 -5.54 -6.05 5.50
N THR A 307 -5.89 -7.19 6.07
CA THR A 307 -7.28 -7.56 6.38
C THR A 307 -7.41 -7.96 7.85
N THR A 308 -8.63 -8.05 8.38
CA THR A 308 -8.85 -8.49 9.76
C THR A 308 -8.34 -9.91 10.00
N GLU A 309 -8.49 -10.82 9.03
CA GLU A 309 -7.98 -12.19 9.12
C GLU A 309 -6.46 -12.27 8.96
N ASN A 310 -5.91 -11.44 8.07
CA ASN A 310 -4.49 -11.42 7.71
C ASN A 310 -3.99 -9.97 7.72
N PRO A 311 -3.72 -9.40 8.91
CA PRO A 311 -3.19 -8.04 9.00
C PRO A 311 -1.78 -7.99 8.42
N VAL A 312 -1.33 -6.79 8.06
CA VAL A 312 0.11 -6.53 7.92
C VAL A 312 0.66 -6.36 9.33
N ILE A 313 1.73 -7.06 9.66
CA ILE A 313 2.35 -7.00 11.00
C ILE A 313 3.74 -6.41 10.87
N PHE A 314 4.00 -5.38 11.67
CA PHE A 314 5.34 -4.83 11.84
C PHE A 314 5.75 -4.95 13.30
N THR A 315 6.82 -5.68 13.57
CA THR A 315 7.32 -5.91 14.92
C THR A 315 8.86 -5.88 14.96
N SER A 316 9.42 -6.13 16.14
CA SER A 316 10.86 -6.24 16.33
C SER A 316 11.44 -7.52 15.77
N LEU A 317 12.73 -7.42 15.42
CA LEU A 317 13.55 -8.55 15.06
C LEU A 317 13.56 -9.63 16.16
N TYR A 318 13.39 -9.24 17.42
CA TYR A 318 13.44 -10.10 18.61
C TYR A 318 12.06 -10.57 19.09
N ASP A 319 10.97 -10.23 18.38
CA ASP A 319 9.61 -10.65 18.75
C ASP A 319 9.30 -12.05 18.18
N ASP A 320 9.60 -13.09 18.95
CA ASP A 320 9.34 -14.49 18.56
C ASP A 320 7.85 -14.85 18.51
N SER A 321 6.99 -14.03 19.15
CA SER A 321 5.55 -14.30 19.21
C SER A 321 4.87 -14.16 17.84
N VAL A 322 5.52 -13.49 16.89
CA VAL A 322 5.06 -13.31 15.51
C VAL A 322 6.07 -13.96 14.57
N GLY A 323 5.68 -15.02 13.88
CA GLY A 323 6.51 -15.65 12.84
C GLY A 323 7.78 -16.38 13.33
N GLY A 324 7.95 -16.58 14.64
CA GLY A 324 9.05 -17.36 15.24
C GLY A 324 10.37 -16.61 15.42
N ASP A 325 11.39 -17.34 15.87
CA ASP A 325 12.77 -16.86 16.10
C ASP A 325 13.46 -16.54 14.77
N THR A 326 13.34 -15.29 14.34
CA THR A 326 13.83 -14.81 13.04
C THR A 326 15.32 -14.50 13.05
N ASN A 327 15.87 -14.23 14.24
CA ASN A 327 17.27 -13.85 14.46
C ASN A 327 18.13 -14.97 15.05
N ASN A 328 17.59 -16.19 15.13
CA ASN A 328 18.24 -17.39 15.64
C ASN A 328 18.95 -17.18 17.00
N ASP A 329 18.37 -16.37 17.89
CA ASP A 329 18.97 -16.08 19.21
C ASP A 329 18.48 -17.00 20.33
N GLY A 330 17.51 -17.89 20.04
CA GLY A 330 16.98 -18.88 20.96
C GLY A 330 15.69 -18.43 21.65
N ASP A 331 15.62 -18.54 22.99
CA ASP A 331 14.44 -18.15 23.75
C ASP A 331 14.42 -16.62 24.02
N ALA A 332 13.33 -15.94 23.60
CA ALA A 332 12.87 -14.58 23.92
C ALA A 332 13.79 -13.65 24.75
N THR A 333 14.28 -12.60 24.08
CA THR A 333 15.17 -11.57 24.63
C THR A 333 14.46 -10.50 25.47
N ALA A 334 15.22 -9.82 26.35
CA ALA A 334 14.70 -8.86 27.33
C ALA A 334 14.10 -7.60 26.68
N GLY A 335 13.04 -7.02 27.27
CA GLY A 335 12.16 -6.01 26.67
C GLY A 335 12.76 -4.69 26.13
N SER A 336 14.07 -4.41 26.31
CA SER A 336 14.75 -3.32 25.60
C SER A 336 15.24 -3.71 24.21
N GLN A 337 15.37 -5.00 23.91
CA GLN A 337 15.77 -5.50 22.59
C GLN A 337 14.58 -5.69 21.65
N LEU A 338 13.38 -5.89 22.20
CA LEU A 338 12.11 -6.01 21.47
C LEU A 338 11.71 -4.77 20.67
N ARG A 339 12.56 -3.79 20.39
CA ARG A 339 12.15 -2.51 19.81
C ARG A 339 12.34 -2.50 18.30
N THR A 340 11.35 -2.01 17.53
CA THR A 340 11.41 -1.81 16.08
C THR A 340 11.22 -0.35 15.70
N GLY A 341 11.48 0.03 14.46
CA GLY A 341 11.09 1.34 13.94
C GLY A 341 9.65 1.38 13.46
N GLY A 342 9.13 2.58 13.22
CA GLY A 342 7.74 2.82 12.86
C GLY A 342 7.54 3.19 11.39
N ILE A 343 6.38 3.78 11.10
CA ILE A 343 6.07 4.37 9.80
C ILE A 343 6.10 5.90 9.94
N GLN A 344 6.90 6.55 9.09
CA GLN A 344 6.97 7.99 9.00
C GLN A 344 6.42 8.46 7.65
N THR A 345 5.59 9.50 7.66
CA THR A 345 5.10 10.19 6.47
C THR A 345 5.64 11.61 6.47
N GLU A 346 6.49 11.95 5.51
CA GLU A 346 7.04 13.30 5.34
C GLU A 346 6.17 14.13 4.37
N ILE A 347 6.54 15.39 4.16
CA ILE A 347 5.86 16.31 3.24
C ILE A 347 5.63 15.68 1.86
N ASP A 348 4.46 15.98 1.28
CA ASP A 348 3.94 15.43 0.01
C ASP A 348 3.74 13.90 -0.01
N GLY A 349 4.13 13.17 1.04
CA GLY A 349 3.91 11.74 1.18
C GLY A 349 2.45 11.43 1.46
N VAL A 350 1.92 10.39 0.81
CA VAL A 350 0.58 9.85 1.09
C VAL A 350 0.72 8.43 1.59
N THR A 351 0.32 8.20 2.83
CA THR A 351 0.32 6.88 3.48
C THR A 351 -1.11 6.48 3.80
N ASN A 352 -1.58 5.38 3.21
CA ASN A 352 -2.89 4.79 3.45
C ASN A 352 -2.71 3.44 4.12
N ILE A 353 -3.37 3.22 5.25
CA ILE A 353 -3.22 2.02 6.07
C ILE A 353 -4.59 1.40 6.32
N SER A 354 -4.70 0.11 6.09
CA SER A 354 -5.84 -0.73 6.47
C SER A 354 -5.33 -1.98 7.17
N ASN A 355 -5.83 -2.27 8.38
CA ASN A 355 -5.50 -3.46 9.18
C ASN A 355 -3.98 -3.69 9.37
N LEU A 356 -3.33 -2.76 10.07
CA LEU A 356 -1.92 -2.83 10.44
C LEU A 356 -1.78 -3.12 11.93
N VAL A 357 -0.90 -4.05 12.28
CA VAL A 357 -0.49 -4.30 13.66
C VAL A 357 0.97 -3.85 13.83
N LEU A 358 1.18 -2.80 14.62
CA LEU A 358 2.50 -2.32 15.05
C LEU A 358 2.78 -2.81 16.46
N ARG A 359 3.80 -3.64 16.64
CA ARG A 359 4.22 -4.15 17.95
C ARG A 359 5.60 -3.62 18.32
N HIS A 360 5.74 -3.19 19.57
CA HIS A 360 7.00 -2.73 20.16
C HIS A 360 7.73 -1.62 19.36
N ALA A 361 6.99 -0.84 18.58
CA ALA A 361 7.55 0.17 17.69
C ALA A 361 8.01 1.42 18.47
N GLN A 362 9.26 1.82 18.32
CA GLN A 362 9.85 3.05 18.87
C GLN A 362 9.98 4.18 17.85
N GLY A 363 9.40 4.03 16.66
CA GLY A 363 9.43 5.04 15.60
C GLY A 363 10.77 5.13 14.84
N THR A 364 10.89 6.07 13.90
CA THR A 364 11.96 6.11 12.89
C THR A 364 13.26 6.77 13.36
N GLN A 365 14.42 6.30 12.85
CA GLN A 365 15.73 6.82 13.26
C GLN A 365 15.99 8.23 12.68
N PHE A 366 15.66 9.29 13.43
CA PHE A 366 16.28 10.61 13.25
C PHE A 366 16.85 11.12 14.57
N ILE A 367 18.19 11.07 14.70
CA ILE A 367 18.96 11.58 15.84
C ILE A 367 19.37 13.02 15.50
N GLY A 368 18.50 13.97 15.79
CA GLY A 368 18.83 15.41 15.86
C GLY A 368 19.13 15.84 17.31
N PRO A 369 19.95 16.89 17.53
CA PRO A 369 20.36 17.33 18.88
C PRO A 369 19.24 17.99 19.71
N PHE A 370 18.02 18.14 19.19
CA PHE A 370 16.88 18.73 19.91
C PHE A 370 15.62 17.85 19.81
N ASN A 371 15.44 17.02 20.84
CA ASN A 371 14.22 16.38 21.35
C ASN A 371 13.69 15.06 20.71
N PRO A 372 13.38 14.01 21.52
CA PRO A 372 13.28 12.60 21.13
C PRO A 372 11.85 12.09 20.88
N ALA A 373 10.99 12.85 20.20
CA ALA A 373 9.60 12.43 19.99
C ALA A 373 9.48 11.51 18.78
N ILE A 374 9.62 10.20 19.01
CA ILE A 374 9.57 9.17 17.98
C ILE A 374 8.28 8.35 18.15
N GLY A 375 7.29 8.61 17.29
CA GLY A 375 6.01 7.90 17.29
C GLY A 375 6.09 6.62 16.48
N ALA A 376 5.36 5.56 16.89
CA ALA A 376 5.18 4.37 16.06
C ALA A 376 4.56 4.74 14.69
N LEU A 377 3.60 5.66 14.70
CA LEU A 377 3.19 6.44 13.53
C LEU A 377 3.65 7.89 13.68
N LEU A 378 4.42 8.39 12.71
CA LEU A 378 4.93 9.75 12.68
C LEU A 378 4.47 10.45 11.40
N ASN A 379 3.80 11.60 11.53
CA ASN A 379 3.49 12.47 10.39
C ASN A 379 4.23 13.81 10.52
N MET A 380 5.03 14.15 9.50
CA MET A 380 5.89 15.32 9.41
C MET A 380 5.49 16.23 8.24
N GLY A 381 4.20 16.37 7.97
CA GLY A 381 3.67 17.27 6.93
C GLY A 381 3.01 16.58 5.74
N GLY A 382 2.90 15.25 5.75
CA GLY A 382 2.21 14.48 4.71
C GLY A 382 0.74 14.21 5.03
N THR A 383 0.14 13.31 4.24
CA THR A 383 -1.22 12.78 4.47
C THR A 383 -1.12 11.34 4.97
N LEU A 384 -1.57 11.09 6.19
CA LEU A 384 -1.63 9.78 6.81
C LEU A 384 -3.10 9.41 7.05
N ASN A 385 -3.62 8.44 6.31
CA ASN A 385 -4.95 7.87 6.53
C ASN A 385 -4.77 6.45 7.07
N ALA A 386 -5.38 6.15 8.20
CA ALA A 386 -5.25 4.88 8.85
C ALA A 386 -6.60 4.37 9.35
N ASP A 387 -6.92 3.13 9.00
CA ASP A 387 -8.11 2.43 9.47
C ASP A 387 -7.69 1.08 10.06
N SER A 388 -8.32 0.69 11.16
CA SER A 388 -8.10 -0.62 11.80
C SER A 388 -6.63 -0.84 12.19
N VAL A 389 -5.97 0.16 12.78
CA VAL A 389 -4.58 0.03 13.24
C VAL A 389 -4.54 -0.40 14.71
N SER A 390 -3.75 -1.43 15.00
CA SER A 390 -3.42 -1.84 16.37
C SER A 390 -1.97 -1.48 16.68
N ILE A 391 -1.76 -0.52 17.59
CA ILE A 391 -0.44 -0.20 18.13
C ILE A 391 -0.34 -0.83 19.51
N GLN A 392 0.63 -1.74 19.70
CA GLN A 392 0.84 -2.50 20.93
C GLN A 392 2.26 -2.21 21.43
N GLU A 393 2.38 -1.72 22.66
CA GLU A 393 3.66 -1.29 23.24
C GLU A 393 4.41 -0.22 22.43
N GLY A 394 3.71 0.82 21.97
CA GLY A 394 4.35 1.96 21.28
C GLY A 394 5.38 2.66 22.17
N GLY A 395 6.63 2.77 21.72
CA GLY A 395 7.81 3.20 22.45
C GLY A 395 7.69 4.48 23.27
N ILE A 396 8.12 5.62 22.71
CA ILE A 396 8.06 6.93 23.38
C ILE A 396 6.65 7.52 23.23
N SER A 397 6.10 7.49 22.03
CA SER A 397 4.68 7.73 21.77
C SER A 397 4.12 6.74 20.75
N ALA A 398 2.81 6.48 20.80
CA ALA A 398 2.16 5.66 19.79
C ALA A 398 1.99 6.47 18.49
N ILE A 399 1.52 7.71 18.62
CA ILE A 399 1.36 8.64 17.49
C ILE A 399 2.11 9.92 17.78
N HIS A 400 2.84 10.41 16.79
CA HIS A 400 3.38 11.77 16.77
C HIS A 400 2.94 12.48 15.49
N HIS A 401 2.05 13.45 15.66
CA HIS A 401 1.61 14.33 14.59
C HIS A 401 2.34 15.67 14.71
N HIS A 402 3.32 15.89 13.85
CA HIS A 402 4.06 17.14 13.81
C HIS A 402 3.35 18.19 12.95
N ASP A 403 2.93 17.82 11.73
CA ASP A 403 2.20 18.67 10.79
C ASP A 403 1.49 17.82 9.72
N GLY A 404 0.74 18.46 8.82
CA GLY A 404 0.05 17.81 7.71
C GLY A 404 -1.37 17.40 8.07
N VAL A 405 -1.83 16.28 7.52
CA VAL A 405 -3.17 15.71 7.78
C VAL A 405 -3.03 14.28 8.24
N THR A 406 -3.60 13.96 9.40
CA THR A 406 -3.70 12.58 9.91
C THR A 406 -5.14 12.26 10.24
N ASN A 407 -5.67 11.19 9.64
CA ASN A 407 -7.00 10.66 9.91
C ASN A 407 -6.84 9.21 10.39
N ILE A 408 -7.35 8.89 11.58
CA ILE A 408 -7.27 7.54 12.16
C ILE A 408 -8.67 7.11 12.61
N GLU A 409 -9.13 5.98 12.10
CA GLU A 409 -10.44 5.40 12.39
C GLU A 409 -10.31 3.96 12.90
N ASN A 410 -11.30 3.49 13.65
CA ASN A 410 -11.47 2.08 14.02
C ASN A 410 -10.23 1.41 14.64
N SER A 411 -9.40 2.18 15.35
CA SER A 411 -8.06 1.76 15.74
C SER A 411 -7.95 1.48 17.23
N SER A 412 -7.01 0.62 17.62
CA SER A 412 -6.64 0.38 19.01
C SER A 412 -5.22 0.85 19.25
N ILE A 413 -5.07 1.96 19.95
CA ILE A 413 -3.80 2.63 20.19
C ILE A 413 -3.42 2.40 21.65
N GLU A 414 -2.44 1.52 21.86
CA GLU A 414 -1.81 1.29 23.16
C GLU A 414 -0.43 1.95 23.22
N SER A 415 -0.26 2.84 24.19
CA SER A 415 1.03 3.50 24.45
C SER A 415 1.86 2.74 25.47
N GLY A 416 3.16 2.64 25.20
CA GLY A 416 4.16 2.11 26.11
C GLY A 416 4.55 3.07 27.23
N VAL A 417 5.48 2.62 28.06
CA VAL A 417 5.68 3.11 29.44
C VAL A 417 6.40 4.48 29.54
N TYR A 418 6.84 5.12 28.45
CA TYR A 418 7.87 6.18 28.57
C TYR A 418 7.37 7.64 28.49
N PHE A 419 6.28 7.98 27.78
CA PHE A 419 5.88 9.39 27.67
C PHE A 419 4.36 9.64 27.51
N SER A 420 3.87 9.79 26.27
CA SER A 420 2.49 10.16 25.96
C SER A 420 1.94 9.29 24.84
N GLY A 421 0.63 9.04 24.84
CA GLY A 421 -0.02 8.28 23.76
C GLY A 421 0.08 8.98 22.42
N ILE A 422 -0.43 10.19 22.39
CA ILE A 422 -0.49 11.06 21.22
C ILE A 422 0.28 12.34 21.51
N ILE A 423 1.22 12.68 20.64
CA ILE A 423 1.89 13.99 20.64
C ILE A 423 1.39 14.77 19.43
N TYR A 424 0.89 15.99 19.66
CA TYR A 424 0.39 16.89 18.64
C TYR A 424 1.17 18.23 18.67
N ASP A 425 1.71 18.63 17.51
CA ASP A 425 2.38 19.92 17.33
C ASP A 425 1.55 20.89 16.46
N PHE A 426 1.34 20.62 15.17
CA PHE A 426 0.63 21.50 14.21
C PHE A 426 -0.30 20.68 13.30
N GLY A 427 -0.90 21.28 12.27
CA GLY A 427 -1.69 20.54 11.27
C GLY A 427 -3.06 20.05 11.74
N ALA A 428 -3.67 19.19 10.92
CA ALA A 428 -4.95 18.56 11.18
C ALA A 428 -4.76 17.11 11.64
N LEU A 429 -5.20 16.83 12.87
CA LEU A 429 -5.25 15.49 13.45
C LEU A 429 -6.70 15.16 13.79
N ASN A 430 -7.22 14.12 13.15
CA ASN A 430 -8.55 13.55 13.35
C ASN A 430 -8.36 12.09 13.80
N ILE A 431 -8.89 11.74 14.98
CA ILE A 431 -8.96 10.36 15.44
C ILE A 431 -10.37 10.11 15.93
N HIS A 432 -11.06 9.11 15.38
CA HIS A 432 -12.43 8.77 15.77
C HIS A 432 -12.62 7.25 15.82
N GLN A 433 -13.71 6.80 16.44
CA GLN A 433 -14.10 5.40 16.61
C GLN A 433 -12.97 4.48 17.09
N SER A 434 -12.06 5.01 17.91
CA SER A 434 -10.84 4.31 18.32
C SER A 434 -10.77 4.11 19.82
N SER A 435 -10.05 3.06 20.23
CA SER A 435 -9.66 2.81 21.61
C SER A 435 -8.30 3.44 21.88
N LEU A 436 -8.25 4.48 22.71
CA LEU A 436 -7.04 5.16 23.16
C LEU A 436 -6.68 4.64 24.55
N LEU A 437 -5.95 3.52 24.57
CA LEU A 437 -5.64 2.77 25.76
C LEU A 437 -4.22 3.11 26.23
N GLY A 438 -4.00 3.24 27.53
CA GLY A 438 -2.63 3.32 28.00
C GLY A 438 -2.43 3.43 29.49
N SER A 439 -1.28 2.91 29.91
CA SER A 439 -0.65 3.16 31.21
C SER A 439 0.28 4.37 31.06
N PHE A 440 -0.30 5.55 30.81
CA PHE A 440 0.48 6.74 30.48
C PHE A 440 1.19 7.27 31.73
N ASN A 441 2.52 7.36 31.69
CA ASN A 441 3.28 8.04 32.75
C ASN A 441 3.11 9.57 32.71
N SER A 442 2.48 10.14 31.68
CA SER A 442 2.22 11.58 31.58
C SER A 442 0.84 11.92 30.99
N TYR A 443 0.61 11.73 29.68
CA TYR A 443 -0.61 12.21 29.01
C TYR A 443 -1.16 11.22 27.97
N ALA A 444 -2.48 11.11 27.86
CA ALA A 444 -3.11 10.41 26.74
C ALA A 444 -2.91 11.18 25.43
N LEU A 445 -3.08 12.51 25.50
CA LEU A 445 -2.78 13.45 24.42
C LEU A 445 -2.03 14.66 24.98
N LEU A 446 -0.92 15.04 24.34
CA LEU A 446 -0.15 16.24 24.63
C LEU A 446 -0.15 17.18 23.42
N ASN A 447 -0.87 18.30 23.51
CA ASN A 447 -0.81 19.40 22.55
C ASN A 447 0.34 20.34 22.97
N ARG A 448 1.51 20.17 22.35
CA ARG A 448 2.76 20.85 22.76
C ARG A 448 2.78 22.34 22.43
N THR A 449 2.12 22.74 21.35
CA THR A 449 2.19 24.10 20.82
C THR A 449 0.99 24.96 21.23
N ASN A 450 -0.13 24.32 21.56
CA ASN A 450 -1.44 24.95 21.77
C ASN A 450 -1.89 25.83 20.60
N SER A 451 -1.34 25.62 19.40
CA SER A 451 -1.58 26.46 18.22
C SER A 451 -2.70 25.96 17.30
N GLY A 452 -3.12 24.70 17.49
CA GLY A 452 -4.27 24.08 16.83
C GLY A 452 -5.11 23.25 17.80
N ILE A 453 -6.22 22.71 17.29
CA ILE A 453 -7.18 21.93 18.06
C ILE A 453 -7.39 20.57 17.36
N PRO A 454 -6.72 19.49 17.80
CA PRO A 454 -6.97 18.16 17.26
C PRO A 454 -8.40 17.72 17.57
N ASP A 455 -9.02 17.01 16.62
CA ASP A 455 -10.33 16.39 16.79
C ASP A 455 -10.15 14.92 17.18
N VAL A 456 -10.45 14.61 18.43
CA VAL A 456 -10.35 13.29 19.05
C VAL A 456 -11.66 12.92 19.75
N ARG A 457 -12.80 13.37 19.21
CA ARG A 457 -14.15 13.00 19.64
C ARG A 457 -14.44 11.54 19.28
N ASN A 458 -15.48 10.97 19.87
CA ASN A 458 -15.96 9.61 19.55
C ASN A 458 -14.89 8.51 19.75
N ASN A 459 -14.02 8.66 20.74
CA ASN A 459 -13.04 7.64 21.11
C ASN A 459 -13.32 7.10 22.52
N TYR A 460 -12.94 5.85 22.75
CA TYR A 460 -12.91 5.26 24.09
C TYR A 460 -11.54 5.49 24.72
N TRP A 461 -11.50 6.04 25.93
CA TRP A 461 -10.25 6.43 26.59
C TRP A 461 -9.77 5.42 27.65
N GLY A 462 -10.30 4.19 27.61
CA GLY A 462 -9.98 3.14 28.59
C GLY A 462 -10.87 3.15 29.84
N THR A 463 -11.65 4.22 30.07
CA THR A 463 -12.62 4.30 31.17
C THR A 463 -13.93 4.96 30.73
N LEU A 464 -15.02 4.65 31.43
CA LEU A 464 -16.35 5.20 31.13
C LEU A 464 -16.47 6.70 31.46
N GLU A 465 -15.62 7.24 32.36
CA GLU A 465 -15.60 8.67 32.67
C GLU A 465 -14.75 9.50 31.69
N GLY A 466 -14.03 8.84 30.78
CA GLY A 466 -13.18 9.49 29.79
C GLY A 466 -11.90 10.11 30.36
N PRO A 467 -11.18 10.90 29.56
CA PRO A 467 -9.89 11.46 29.93
C PRO A 467 -10.06 12.63 30.90
N TYR A 468 -9.12 12.77 31.82
CA TYR A 468 -9.06 13.96 32.66
C TYR A 468 -8.71 15.21 31.83
N HIS A 469 -9.51 16.27 31.94
CA HIS A 469 -9.25 17.57 31.33
C HIS A 469 -10.00 18.66 32.14
N PRO A 470 -9.60 19.94 32.16
CA PRO A 470 -10.35 21.00 32.85
C PRO A 470 -11.84 21.10 32.47
N THR A 471 -12.21 20.70 31.25
CA THR A 471 -13.61 20.62 30.80
C THR A 471 -14.30 19.27 31.08
N ASN A 472 -13.56 18.27 31.54
CA ASN A 472 -14.05 16.97 32.06
C ASN A 472 -13.31 16.61 33.38
N PRO A 473 -13.57 17.34 34.48
CA PRO A 473 -12.79 17.20 35.72
C PRO A 473 -13.04 15.88 36.47
N THR A 474 -14.08 15.13 36.09
CA THR A 474 -14.42 13.81 36.64
C THR A 474 -13.78 12.65 35.87
N GLY A 475 -13.07 12.93 34.77
CA GLY A 475 -12.39 11.92 33.97
C GLY A 475 -11.33 11.16 34.77
N THR A 476 -11.30 9.84 34.59
CA THR A 476 -10.45 8.91 35.33
C THR A 476 -9.34 8.30 34.45
N ALA A 477 -9.46 8.42 33.13
CA ALA A 477 -8.40 8.05 32.20
C ALA A 477 -7.28 9.11 32.20
N ALA A 478 -6.17 8.77 31.54
CA ALA A 478 -5.01 9.66 31.47
C ALA A 478 -5.34 11.03 30.86
N PRO A 479 -4.63 12.08 31.31
CA PRO A 479 -5.04 13.43 31.03
C PRO A 479 -4.77 13.85 29.58
N ILE A 480 -5.59 14.77 29.10
CA ILE A 480 -5.29 15.60 27.92
C ILE A 480 -4.64 16.90 28.41
N GLU A 481 -3.50 17.25 27.84
CA GLU A 481 -2.82 18.54 28.07
C GLU A 481 -2.95 19.45 26.84
N GLY A 482 -3.47 20.65 27.05
CA GLY A 482 -3.72 21.64 26.00
C GLY A 482 -5.09 21.50 25.33
N ASN A 483 -5.33 22.26 24.27
CA ASN A 483 -6.62 22.28 23.59
C ASN A 483 -6.87 21.00 22.76
N ALA A 484 -8.05 20.41 22.85
CA ALA A 484 -8.52 19.32 21.99
C ALA A 484 -10.07 19.27 21.97
N LEU A 485 -10.66 18.79 20.87
CA LEU A 485 -12.07 18.39 20.83
C LEU A 485 -12.14 16.91 21.20
N PHE A 486 -12.71 16.56 22.35
CA PHE A 486 -12.77 15.16 22.82
C PHE A 486 -14.14 14.78 23.41
N ILE A 487 -15.11 15.69 23.36
CA ILE A 487 -16.50 15.48 23.80
C ILE A 487 -17.40 15.59 22.55
N PRO A 488 -18.30 14.61 22.29
CA PRO A 488 -18.51 13.39 23.07
C PRO A 488 -17.33 12.40 22.97
N PHE A 489 -17.20 11.53 23.97
CA PHE A 489 -16.30 10.37 23.98
C PHE A 489 -17.12 9.10 24.26
N LEU A 490 -16.61 7.94 23.89
CA LEU A 490 -17.27 6.65 24.08
C LEU A 490 -17.10 6.17 25.53
N THR A 491 -18.14 5.55 26.07
CA THR A 491 -18.14 4.98 27.44
C THR A 491 -17.74 3.52 27.50
N GLU A 492 -17.63 2.87 26.35
CA GLU A 492 -17.15 1.51 26.16
C GLU A 492 -16.25 1.47 24.91
N PRO A 493 -15.34 0.49 24.79
CA PRO A 493 -14.57 0.32 23.57
C PRO A 493 -15.52 0.27 22.35
N PRO A 494 -15.18 0.93 21.23
CA PRO A 494 -15.88 0.70 19.98
C PRO A 494 -15.91 -0.81 19.72
N SER A 495 -17.09 -1.34 19.39
CA SER A 495 -17.26 -2.77 19.14
C SER A 495 -16.29 -3.21 18.05
N GLU A 496 -15.43 -4.20 18.33
CA GLU A 496 -14.57 -4.81 17.32
C GLU A 496 -15.46 -5.29 16.16
N GLY A 497 -15.36 -4.61 15.02
CA GLY A 497 -16.14 -4.91 13.83
C GLY A 497 -17.46 -4.16 13.70
N GLN A 498 -17.55 -2.88 14.09
CA GLN A 498 -18.57 -2.04 13.45
C GLN A 498 -18.18 -1.92 11.97
N GLY A 499 -18.74 -2.81 11.15
CA GLY A 499 -18.67 -2.72 9.71
C GLY A 499 -19.18 -1.35 9.29
N ILE A 500 -18.76 -0.93 8.10
CA ILE A 500 -19.19 0.30 7.42
C ILE A 500 -20.66 0.62 7.75
N ASP A 501 -20.90 1.78 8.37
CA ASP A 501 -22.25 2.20 8.75
C ASP A 501 -23.16 2.21 7.52
N PRO A 502 -24.39 1.70 7.64
CA PRO A 502 -25.24 1.56 6.47
C PRO A 502 -25.69 2.92 5.96
N VAL A 503 -25.52 3.13 4.66
CA VAL A 503 -25.87 4.37 3.99
C VAL A 503 -27.15 4.25 3.18
N ILE A 504 -28.01 5.27 3.26
CA ILE A 504 -29.23 5.40 2.48
C ILE A 504 -29.13 6.60 1.54
N ILE A 505 -29.15 6.32 0.23
CA ILE A 505 -29.18 7.36 -0.80
C ILE A 505 -30.62 7.82 -1.02
N ILE A 506 -30.86 9.11 -0.81
CA ILE A 506 -32.16 9.77 -0.96
C ILE A 506 -32.14 10.65 -2.23
N PRO A 507 -32.84 10.25 -3.31
CA PRO A 507 -32.82 10.98 -4.56
C PRO A 507 -33.60 12.31 -4.49
N GLY A 508 -33.28 13.21 -5.41
CA GLY A 508 -34.02 14.44 -5.66
C GLY A 508 -35.31 14.22 -6.47
N ILE A 509 -35.98 15.33 -6.82
CA ILE A 509 -37.17 15.31 -7.67
C ILE A 509 -36.87 14.60 -9.00
N MET A 510 -37.76 13.69 -9.43
CA MET A 510 -37.58 12.83 -10.61
C MET A 510 -36.44 11.80 -10.53
N GLY A 511 -35.75 11.65 -9.40
CA GLY A 511 -34.73 10.62 -9.21
C GLY A 511 -35.27 9.22 -8.90
N SER A 512 -36.55 8.95 -9.19
CA SER A 512 -37.17 7.63 -9.04
C SER A 512 -38.23 7.42 -10.11
N ALA A 513 -38.31 6.20 -10.65
CA ALA A 513 -39.32 5.82 -11.63
C ALA A 513 -39.70 4.34 -11.52
N TYR A 514 -40.89 3.99 -12.01
CA TYR A 514 -41.32 2.59 -12.03
C TYR A 514 -40.65 1.83 -13.18
N LYS A 515 -40.00 0.72 -12.86
CA LYS A 515 -39.45 -0.26 -13.80
C LYS A 515 -40.04 -1.62 -13.44
N ASN A 516 -40.74 -2.26 -14.38
CA ASN A 516 -41.43 -3.54 -14.15
C ASN A 516 -42.38 -3.56 -12.94
N SER A 517 -43.07 -2.45 -12.68
CA SER A 517 -43.99 -2.25 -11.53
C SER A 517 -43.32 -2.06 -10.17
N GLU A 518 -41.99 -2.03 -10.11
CA GLU A 518 -41.24 -1.68 -8.90
C GLU A 518 -40.70 -0.27 -9.02
N LEU A 519 -40.72 0.47 -7.91
CA LEU A 519 -40.16 1.81 -7.87
C LEU A 519 -38.66 1.71 -7.60
N VAL A 520 -37.84 2.19 -8.54
CA VAL A 520 -36.38 2.09 -8.47
C VAL A 520 -35.74 3.47 -8.60
N ILE A 521 -34.50 3.60 -8.10
CA ILE A 521 -33.75 4.86 -8.16
C ILE A 521 -33.29 5.10 -9.61
N ASP A 522 -33.59 6.30 -10.10
CA ASP A 522 -33.20 6.86 -11.40
C ASP A 522 -32.88 5.89 -12.57
N PRO A 523 -33.84 5.05 -13.02
CA PRO A 523 -33.60 4.08 -14.10
C PRO A 523 -33.55 4.72 -15.50
N ILE A 524 -33.63 6.06 -15.59
CA ILE A 524 -33.74 6.80 -16.85
C ILE A 524 -32.49 7.65 -17.08
N LEU A 525 -32.05 8.40 -16.08
CA LEU A 525 -30.94 9.36 -16.22
C LEU A 525 -29.63 8.81 -15.65
N HIS A 526 -29.66 7.74 -14.84
CA HIS A 526 -28.46 7.11 -14.28
C HIS A 526 -27.57 8.10 -13.48
N THR A 527 -28.18 9.11 -12.86
CA THR A 527 -27.50 10.20 -12.13
C THR A 527 -26.75 9.70 -10.90
N TYR A 528 -27.19 8.59 -10.30
CA TYR A 528 -26.64 8.06 -9.05
C TYR A 528 -25.72 6.85 -9.25
N ASP A 529 -25.58 6.35 -10.48
CA ASP A 529 -24.83 5.11 -10.77
C ASP A 529 -23.37 5.24 -10.34
N ASP A 530 -22.70 6.36 -10.67
CA ASP A 530 -21.30 6.59 -10.29
C ASP A 530 -21.11 6.71 -8.77
N LEU A 531 -22.08 7.31 -8.07
CA LEU A 531 -22.05 7.40 -6.59
C LEU A 531 -22.18 6.02 -5.96
N ILE A 532 -23.14 5.22 -6.43
CA ILE A 532 -23.36 3.84 -5.96
C ILE A 532 -22.12 2.99 -6.25
N ALA A 533 -21.57 3.07 -7.46
CA ALA A 533 -20.37 2.33 -7.86
C ALA A 533 -19.14 2.74 -7.02
N THR A 534 -19.00 4.03 -6.71
CA THR A 534 -17.91 4.53 -5.86
C THR A 534 -18.03 4.00 -4.44
N LEU A 535 -19.23 4.01 -3.85
CA LEU A 535 -19.46 3.43 -2.52
C LEU A 535 -19.16 1.93 -2.54
N ALA A 536 -19.61 1.20 -3.56
CA ALA A 536 -19.32 -0.22 -3.70
C ALA A 536 -17.82 -0.51 -3.81
N ALA A 537 -17.09 0.30 -4.56
CA ALA A 537 -15.63 0.21 -4.66
C ALA A 537 -14.90 0.48 -3.33
N ASN A 538 -15.56 1.15 -2.37
CA ASN A 538 -15.05 1.44 -1.03
C ASN A 538 -15.64 0.52 0.06
N GLY A 539 -16.05 -0.69 -0.32
CA GLY A 539 -16.41 -1.76 0.62
C GLY A 539 -17.90 -1.83 0.97
N TYR A 540 -18.74 -0.94 0.44
CA TYR A 540 -20.18 -1.06 0.60
C TYR A 540 -20.78 -2.17 -0.29
N VAL A 541 -21.79 -2.87 0.22
CA VAL A 541 -22.51 -3.97 -0.44
C VAL A 541 -24.01 -3.64 -0.50
N GLU A 542 -24.55 -3.61 -1.71
CA GLU A 542 -25.97 -3.30 -1.95
C GLU A 542 -26.88 -4.31 -1.25
N GLY A 543 -27.82 -3.81 -0.45
CA GLY A 543 -28.75 -4.65 0.32
C GLY A 543 -28.22 -5.12 1.67
N GLU A 544 -26.95 -4.88 2.01
CA GLU A 544 -26.36 -5.18 3.31
C GLU A 544 -26.05 -3.90 4.11
N ASN A 545 -25.25 -3.00 3.52
CA ASN A 545 -24.90 -1.70 4.10
C ASN A 545 -25.03 -0.54 3.09
N LEU A 546 -25.40 -0.80 1.84
CA LEU A 546 -25.74 0.22 0.86
C LEU A 546 -27.19 0.08 0.41
N PHE A 547 -27.97 1.13 0.66
CA PHE A 547 -29.39 1.15 0.36
C PHE A 547 -29.77 2.39 -0.44
N THR A 548 -30.80 2.23 -1.26
CA THR A 548 -31.42 3.35 -1.97
C THR A 548 -32.84 3.53 -1.45
N PHE A 549 -33.32 4.77 -1.46
CA PHE A 549 -34.68 5.10 -1.05
C PHE A 549 -35.44 5.73 -2.21
N PRO A 550 -35.86 4.94 -3.22
CA PRO A 550 -36.70 5.46 -4.28
C PRO A 550 -38.11 5.76 -3.74
N TYR A 551 -38.65 6.93 -4.06
CA TYR A 551 -39.95 7.36 -3.56
C TYR A 551 -40.80 8.06 -4.62
N GLU A 552 -42.10 8.15 -4.34
CA GLU A 552 -43.04 8.86 -5.18
C GLU A 552 -42.82 10.37 -5.06
N TRP A 553 -41.90 10.90 -5.88
CA TRP A 553 -41.44 12.29 -5.80
C TRP A 553 -42.53 13.33 -6.09
N ARG A 554 -43.72 12.93 -6.57
CA ARG A 554 -44.88 13.82 -6.73
C ARG A 554 -45.60 14.11 -5.40
N ASN A 555 -45.45 13.23 -4.40
CA ASN A 555 -46.12 13.35 -3.11
C ASN A 555 -45.47 14.44 -2.23
N SER A 556 -46.15 14.79 -1.14
CA SER A 556 -45.60 15.70 -0.12
C SER A 556 -44.37 15.11 0.55
N ASN A 557 -43.34 15.94 0.74
CA ASN A 557 -42.13 15.63 1.50
C ASN A 557 -42.45 15.27 2.97
N ILE A 558 -43.57 15.74 3.52
CA ILE A 558 -44.06 15.35 4.86
C ILE A 558 -44.42 13.86 4.90
N ILE A 559 -45.14 13.39 3.89
CA ILE A 559 -45.53 11.97 3.78
C ILE A 559 -44.29 11.13 3.46
N THR A 560 -43.44 11.60 2.54
CA THR A 560 -42.20 10.92 2.17
C THR A 560 -41.25 10.77 3.35
N ALA A 561 -41.18 11.74 4.27
CA ALA A 561 -40.35 11.63 5.48
C ALA A 561 -40.78 10.49 6.40
N LEU A 562 -42.08 10.16 6.46
CA LEU A 562 -42.57 9.00 7.20
C LEU A 562 -42.17 7.68 6.51
N LEU A 563 -42.18 7.66 5.18
CA LEU A 563 -41.66 6.52 4.41
C LEU A 563 -40.15 6.35 4.57
N LEU A 564 -39.40 7.45 4.69
CA LEU A 564 -37.97 7.42 4.98
C LEU A 564 -37.72 6.81 6.37
N ARG A 565 -38.48 7.22 7.38
CA ARG A 565 -38.41 6.60 8.71
C ARG A 565 -38.65 5.08 8.63
N ASP A 566 -39.64 4.65 7.88
CA ASP A 566 -39.95 3.23 7.71
C ASP A 566 -38.80 2.50 6.98
N LYS A 567 -38.15 3.16 6.01
CA LYS A 567 -36.94 2.63 5.35
C LYS A 567 -35.75 2.55 6.29
N ILE A 568 -35.53 3.55 7.16
CA ILE A 568 -34.48 3.51 8.19
C ILE A 568 -34.71 2.32 9.12
N ASN A 569 -35.96 2.10 9.57
CA ASN A 569 -36.31 0.94 10.38
C ASN A 569 -36.06 -0.39 9.65
N GLU A 570 -36.38 -0.47 8.35
CA GLU A 570 -36.08 -1.63 7.51
C GLU A 570 -34.57 -1.91 7.46
N VAL A 571 -33.77 -0.88 7.15
CA VAL A 571 -32.30 -0.97 7.09
C VAL A 571 -31.73 -1.40 8.43
N LYS A 572 -32.15 -0.77 9.54
CA LYS A 572 -31.74 -1.13 10.90
C LYS A 572 -31.99 -2.60 11.24
N ASN A 573 -33.09 -3.17 10.75
CA ASN A 573 -33.37 -4.60 10.93
C ASN A 573 -32.51 -5.51 10.05
N ILE A 574 -31.96 -5.01 8.93
CA ILE A 574 -31.09 -5.77 8.03
C ILE A 574 -29.64 -5.76 8.53
N CYS A 575 -29.11 -4.58 8.86
CA CYS A 575 -27.74 -4.38 9.35
C CYS A 575 -27.58 -4.78 10.84
N GLU A 576 -28.67 -5.01 11.56
CA GLU A 576 -28.67 -5.14 13.04
C GLU A 576 -28.01 -3.95 13.76
N CYS A 577 -28.15 -2.74 13.21
CA CYS A 577 -27.46 -1.53 13.65
C CYS A 577 -28.39 -0.51 14.33
N GLU A 578 -27.80 0.39 15.13
CA GLU A 578 -28.56 1.40 15.90
C GLU A 578 -28.87 2.66 15.10
N LYS A 579 -28.01 3.04 14.16
CA LYS A 579 -28.12 4.25 13.35
C LYS A 579 -27.73 4.01 11.90
N VAL A 580 -28.08 4.95 11.03
CA VAL A 580 -27.75 4.92 9.60
C VAL A 580 -27.24 6.28 9.13
N ASP A 581 -26.54 6.28 8.00
CA ASP A 581 -26.11 7.49 7.32
C ASP A 581 -27.03 7.84 6.15
N LEU A 582 -27.25 9.15 5.93
CA LEU A 582 -28.13 9.64 4.88
C LEU A 582 -27.35 10.49 3.86
N VAL A 583 -27.34 10.08 2.59
CA VAL A 583 -26.84 10.91 1.49
C VAL A 583 -28.02 11.45 0.69
N ALA A 584 -28.33 12.73 0.88
CA ALA A 584 -29.56 13.32 0.40
C ALA A 584 -29.33 14.38 -0.68
N HIS A 585 -29.81 14.11 -1.89
CA HIS A 585 -29.63 15.00 -3.04
C HIS A 585 -30.84 15.89 -3.31
N SER A 586 -30.58 17.19 -3.50
CA SER A 586 -31.58 18.18 -3.93
C SER A 586 -32.83 18.16 -3.03
N MET A 587 -34.02 17.91 -3.58
CA MET A 587 -35.26 17.80 -2.82
C MET A 587 -35.23 16.68 -1.76
N GLY A 588 -34.44 15.61 -1.97
CA GLY A 588 -34.25 14.53 -1.01
C GLY A 588 -33.72 15.03 0.34
N GLY A 589 -32.90 16.09 0.34
CA GLY A 589 -32.46 16.71 1.59
C GLY A 589 -33.58 17.39 2.37
N LEU A 590 -34.65 17.87 1.71
CA LEU A 590 -35.83 18.37 2.40
C LEU A 590 -36.65 17.26 3.04
N VAL A 591 -36.68 16.07 2.43
CA VAL A 591 -37.27 14.85 3.02
C VAL A 591 -36.51 14.46 4.29
N ALA A 592 -35.18 14.37 4.22
CA ALA A 592 -34.33 14.05 5.37
C ALA A 592 -34.50 15.08 6.50
N ARG A 593 -34.47 16.38 6.18
CA ARG A 593 -34.72 17.45 7.15
C ARG A 593 -36.10 17.37 7.80
N GLN A 594 -37.12 17.06 7.02
CA GLN A 594 -38.48 16.92 7.55
C GLN A 594 -38.59 15.75 8.52
N LEU A 595 -37.90 14.64 8.27
CA LEU A 595 -37.84 13.55 9.24
C LEU A 595 -37.13 14.02 10.51
N ILE A 596 -35.86 14.42 10.40
CA ILE A 596 -34.98 14.74 11.54
C ILE A 596 -35.56 15.84 12.43
N GLN A 597 -36.18 16.87 11.84
CA GLN A 597 -36.75 18.00 12.60
C GLN A 597 -38.15 17.72 13.17
N SER A 598 -38.75 16.55 12.91
CA SER A 598 -40.09 16.20 13.38
C SER A 598 -40.09 15.50 14.73
N ASP A 599 -41.27 15.43 15.36
CA ASP A 599 -41.52 14.62 16.56
C ASP A 599 -41.55 13.10 16.27
N LYS A 600 -41.33 12.69 15.01
CA LYS A 600 -41.30 11.29 14.57
C LYS A 600 -39.89 10.75 14.34
N TYR A 601 -38.88 11.59 14.55
CA TYR A 601 -37.47 11.18 14.50
C TYR A 601 -37.12 10.36 15.75
N ASN A 602 -36.49 9.19 15.55
CA ASN A 602 -36.20 8.25 16.64
C ASN A 602 -34.73 8.33 17.10
N ASP A 603 -34.01 9.40 16.76
CA ASP A 603 -32.57 9.54 17.02
C ASP A 603 -31.72 8.42 16.36
N ASP A 604 -32.14 8.00 15.17
CA ASP A 604 -31.64 6.84 14.43
C ASP A 604 -30.84 7.16 13.16
N VAL A 605 -30.37 8.41 13.04
CA VAL A 605 -29.43 8.86 12.00
C VAL A 605 -28.12 9.29 12.67
N ASP A 606 -26.98 8.84 12.14
CA ASP A 606 -25.66 9.23 12.64
C ASP A 606 -25.08 10.41 11.84
N GLN A 607 -25.02 10.28 10.51
CA GLN A 607 -24.63 11.37 9.62
C GLN A 607 -25.70 11.72 8.58
N VAL A 608 -25.78 12.99 8.20
CA VAL A 608 -26.50 13.44 7.00
C VAL A 608 -25.64 14.32 6.10
N ILE A 609 -25.48 13.89 4.86
CA ILE A 609 -24.78 14.61 3.79
C ILE A 609 -25.80 15.23 2.83
N PHE A 610 -25.91 16.55 2.83
CA PHE A 610 -26.75 17.30 1.88
C PHE A 610 -25.98 17.62 0.61
N LEU A 611 -26.52 17.20 -0.54
CA LEU A 611 -25.96 17.51 -1.87
C LEU A 611 -26.88 18.49 -2.59
N GLY A 612 -26.53 19.77 -2.61
CA GLY A 612 -27.28 20.80 -3.35
C GLY A 612 -28.73 20.99 -2.88
N THR A 613 -28.98 20.78 -1.59
CA THR A 613 -30.35 20.83 -1.03
C THR A 613 -30.90 22.26 -1.02
N PRO A 614 -32.11 22.52 -1.57
CA PRO A 614 -32.70 23.85 -1.60
C PRO A 614 -33.31 24.22 -0.24
N HIS A 615 -32.47 24.44 0.78
CA HIS A 615 -32.89 24.70 2.17
C HIS A 615 -33.85 25.89 2.34
N LYS A 616 -33.91 26.82 1.36
CA LYS A 616 -34.81 27.99 1.32
C LYS A 616 -35.75 27.99 0.10
N GLY A 617 -35.87 26.85 -0.60
CA GLY A 617 -36.61 26.69 -1.85
C GLY A 617 -35.84 27.10 -3.09
N ALA A 618 -36.44 26.88 -4.26
CA ALA A 618 -35.85 27.12 -5.57
C ALA A 618 -36.79 28.00 -6.43
N PRO A 619 -36.35 29.17 -6.93
CA PRO A 619 -37.21 30.06 -7.72
C PRO A 619 -37.82 29.40 -8.96
N THR A 620 -37.13 28.42 -9.56
CA THR A 620 -37.62 27.65 -10.72
C THR A 620 -38.94 26.92 -10.45
N ALA A 621 -39.21 26.49 -9.22
CA ALA A 621 -40.46 25.83 -8.84
C ALA A 621 -41.70 26.72 -9.07
N TYR A 622 -41.54 28.05 -8.97
CA TYR A 622 -42.63 29.00 -9.24
C TYR A 622 -43.11 28.95 -10.69
N LEU A 623 -42.21 28.77 -11.65
CA LEU A 623 -42.60 28.68 -13.07
C LEU A 623 -43.53 27.48 -13.31
N GLN A 624 -43.24 26.36 -12.64
CA GLN A 624 -44.03 25.15 -12.72
C GLN A 624 -45.36 25.33 -11.97
N TRP A 625 -45.31 25.86 -10.74
CA TRP A 625 -46.47 25.97 -9.85
C TRP A 625 -47.52 27.01 -10.30
N GLU A 626 -47.08 28.19 -10.74
CA GLU A 626 -47.98 29.29 -11.12
C GLU A 626 -48.17 29.41 -12.64
N GLY A 627 -47.30 28.80 -13.45
CA GLY A 627 -47.35 28.95 -14.90
C GLY A 627 -47.42 27.65 -15.71
N GLY A 628 -47.31 26.47 -15.07
CA GLY A 628 -47.14 25.21 -15.80
C GLY A 628 -45.94 25.24 -16.77
N ALA A 629 -44.97 26.11 -16.49
CA ALA A 629 -43.91 26.51 -17.39
C ALA A 629 -42.56 26.03 -16.87
N PHE A 630 -41.58 25.96 -17.78
CA PHE A 630 -40.22 25.53 -17.50
C PHE A 630 -39.24 26.61 -17.94
N PRO A 631 -38.06 26.72 -17.30
CA PRO A 631 -37.03 27.65 -17.72
C PRO A 631 -36.72 27.51 -19.22
N PRO A 632 -36.45 28.61 -19.94
CA PRO A 632 -35.95 28.57 -21.31
C PRO A 632 -34.45 28.20 -21.29
N SER A 633 -34.12 27.01 -20.79
CA SER A 633 -32.76 26.46 -20.83
C SER A 633 -32.62 25.44 -21.95
N LEU A 634 -31.43 25.36 -22.53
CA LEU A 634 -30.99 24.26 -23.39
C LEU A 634 -30.38 23.11 -22.57
N ASP A 635 -30.51 23.19 -21.24
CA ASP A 635 -30.06 22.15 -20.33
C ASP A 635 -30.86 20.86 -20.59
N PRO A 636 -30.20 19.75 -20.97
CA PRO A 636 -30.86 18.50 -21.32
C PRO A 636 -31.82 18.00 -20.25
N LEU A 637 -31.48 18.18 -18.97
CA LEU A 637 -32.32 17.78 -17.84
C LEU A 637 -33.62 18.58 -17.82
N SER A 638 -33.54 19.92 -17.90
CA SER A 638 -34.71 20.81 -17.95
C SER A 638 -35.64 20.53 -19.14
N VAL A 639 -35.07 20.19 -20.31
CA VAL A 639 -35.85 19.80 -21.50
C VAL A 639 -36.55 18.47 -21.28
N MET A 640 -35.85 17.49 -20.71
CA MET A 640 -36.43 16.19 -20.39
C MET A 640 -37.55 16.27 -19.35
N GLN A 641 -37.37 17.07 -18.29
CA GLN A 641 -38.40 17.34 -17.28
C GLN A 641 -39.68 17.88 -17.93
N LYS A 642 -39.53 18.87 -18.82
CA LYS A 642 -40.65 19.45 -19.56
C LYS A 642 -41.36 18.41 -20.43
N LEU A 643 -40.62 17.62 -21.20
CA LEU A 643 -41.19 16.59 -22.09
C LEU A 643 -41.90 15.49 -21.29
N PHE A 644 -41.32 15.05 -20.18
CA PHE A 644 -41.90 14.03 -19.31
C PHE A 644 -43.22 14.50 -18.71
N ILE A 645 -43.23 15.67 -18.06
CA ILE A 645 -44.44 16.22 -17.42
C ILE A 645 -45.51 16.52 -18.48
N TYR A 646 -45.13 17.02 -19.66
CA TYR A 646 -46.06 17.21 -20.77
C TYR A 646 -46.68 15.88 -21.24
N ALA A 647 -45.87 14.84 -21.42
CA ALA A 647 -46.37 13.53 -21.83
C ALA A 647 -47.27 12.89 -20.75
N GLU A 648 -46.89 13.00 -19.47
CA GLU A 648 -47.65 12.45 -18.35
C GLU A 648 -49.00 13.16 -18.16
N SER A 649 -49.03 14.50 -18.25
CA SER A 649 -50.27 15.28 -18.19
C SER A 649 -51.27 14.86 -19.28
N ARG A 650 -50.80 14.68 -20.53
CA ARG A 650 -51.62 14.20 -21.65
C ARG A 650 -52.12 12.78 -21.44
N ARG A 651 -51.25 11.86 -20.98
CA ARG A 651 -51.63 10.48 -20.70
C ARG A 651 -52.73 10.37 -19.63
N ASN A 652 -52.72 11.28 -18.65
CA ASN A 652 -53.73 11.34 -17.59
C ASN A 652 -54.91 12.26 -17.93
N SER A 653 -55.08 12.65 -19.20
CA SER A 653 -56.22 13.45 -19.69
C SER A 653 -56.36 14.85 -19.09
N PHE A 654 -55.26 15.47 -18.63
CA PHE A 654 -55.24 16.88 -18.23
C PHE A 654 -55.18 17.81 -19.46
N ILE A 655 -55.84 18.96 -19.37
CA ILE A 655 -55.96 19.93 -20.48
C ILE A 655 -54.62 20.60 -20.78
N ASN A 656 -53.87 20.97 -19.73
CA ASN A 656 -52.53 21.53 -19.80
C ASN A 656 -51.68 21.09 -18.59
N VAL A 657 -50.39 21.48 -18.58
CA VAL A 657 -49.45 21.12 -17.50
C VAL A 657 -49.78 21.81 -16.17
N PHE A 658 -50.33 23.02 -16.20
CA PHE A 658 -50.76 23.73 -15.00
C PHE A 658 -51.89 22.97 -14.29
N ASP A 659 -52.93 22.55 -15.03
CA ASP A 659 -54.03 21.75 -14.51
C ASP A 659 -53.53 20.42 -13.94
N TYR A 660 -52.53 19.80 -14.56
CA TYR A 660 -51.92 18.59 -14.06
C TYR A 660 -51.22 18.82 -12.71
N ILE A 661 -50.35 19.83 -12.62
CA ILE A 661 -49.60 20.17 -11.40
C ILE A 661 -50.55 20.54 -10.26
N ARG A 662 -51.67 21.22 -10.55
CA ARG A 662 -52.63 21.69 -9.55
C ARG A 662 -53.68 20.66 -9.14
N ASN A 663 -54.26 19.92 -10.08
CA ASN A 663 -55.40 19.02 -9.82
C ASN A 663 -54.98 17.57 -9.53
N ARG A 664 -53.80 17.14 -9.99
CA ARG A 664 -53.07 16.01 -9.40
C ARG A 664 -51.94 16.61 -8.59
N PRO A 665 -52.23 17.21 -7.41
CA PRO A 665 -51.30 18.12 -6.75
C PRO A 665 -49.93 17.48 -6.64
N ILE A 666 -48.97 18.00 -7.41
CA ILE A 666 -47.55 17.64 -7.27
C ILE A 666 -47.05 18.45 -6.08
N LYS A 667 -47.42 17.99 -4.89
CA LYS A 667 -47.29 18.75 -3.65
C LYS A 667 -45.83 19.10 -3.36
N SER A 668 -44.90 18.25 -3.79
CA SER A 668 -43.46 18.50 -3.73
C SER A 668 -43.02 19.77 -4.48
N VAL A 669 -43.67 20.15 -5.60
CA VAL A 669 -43.34 21.39 -6.34
C VAL A 669 -43.78 22.63 -5.55
N GLU A 670 -44.93 22.57 -4.88
CA GLU A 670 -45.36 23.63 -3.94
C GLU A 670 -44.36 23.76 -2.77
N GLU A 671 -43.93 22.62 -2.24
CA GLU A 671 -42.98 22.53 -1.13
C GLU A 671 -41.53 22.89 -1.51
N LEU A 672 -41.27 23.15 -2.80
CA LEU A 672 -40.00 23.72 -3.29
C LEU A 672 -40.06 25.24 -3.51
N LEU A 673 -41.23 25.89 -3.35
CA LEU A 673 -41.35 27.34 -3.52
C LEU A 673 -40.46 28.10 -2.52
N PRO A 674 -39.79 29.19 -2.91
CA PRO A 674 -38.92 29.90 -1.98
C PRO A 674 -39.65 30.64 -0.86
N VAL A 675 -38.97 30.78 0.27
CA VAL A 675 -39.42 31.57 1.45
C VAL A 675 -38.67 32.90 1.58
N LEU A 676 -38.30 33.48 0.43
CA LEU A 676 -37.54 34.73 0.29
C LEU A 676 -38.10 35.56 -0.88
N ASN A 677 -37.60 36.79 -1.08
CA ASN A 677 -38.08 37.62 -2.18
C ASN A 677 -37.48 37.17 -3.53
N TYR A 678 -38.29 36.58 -4.41
CA TYR A 678 -37.85 36.11 -5.74
C TYR A 678 -38.71 36.61 -6.91
N LEU A 679 -39.81 37.33 -6.66
CA LEU A 679 -40.67 37.91 -7.70
C LEU A 679 -40.42 39.41 -7.88
N LYS A 680 -40.33 39.84 -9.13
CA LYS A 680 -40.11 41.22 -9.54
C LYS A 680 -41.18 41.62 -10.55
N ASP A 681 -41.89 42.71 -10.33
CA ASP A 681 -42.87 43.21 -11.31
C ASP A 681 -42.14 43.69 -12.58
N LYS A 682 -42.58 43.21 -13.75
CA LYS A 682 -41.91 43.51 -15.03
C LYS A 682 -41.93 45.00 -15.37
N GLU A 683 -43.03 45.69 -15.05
CA GLU A 683 -43.26 47.09 -15.44
C GLU A 683 -42.51 48.07 -14.53
N THR A 684 -42.60 47.89 -13.22
CA THR A 684 -42.00 48.82 -12.23
C THR A 684 -40.58 48.43 -11.84
N GLY A 685 -40.20 47.16 -12.02
CA GLY A 685 -38.95 46.62 -11.52
C GLY A 685 -38.86 46.56 -10.00
N ILE A 686 -39.97 46.68 -9.28
CA ILE A 686 -40.02 46.58 -7.83
C ILE A 686 -40.09 45.10 -7.43
N MET A 687 -39.33 44.72 -6.39
CA MET A 687 -39.42 43.38 -5.80
C MET A 687 -40.70 43.28 -4.97
N ARG A 688 -41.44 42.20 -5.13
CA ARG A 688 -42.55 41.89 -4.21
C ARG A 688 -41.97 41.37 -2.90
N GLU A 689 -42.60 41.72 -1.78
CA GLU A 689 -42.20 41.25 -0.45
C GLU A 689 -42.96 39.97 -0.08
N TYR A 690 -42.22 38.88 0.17
CA TYR A 690 -42.78 37.66 0.72
C TYR A 690 -43.32 37.91 2.14
N PRO A 691 -44.52 37.40 2.52
CA PRO A 691 -45.39 36.48 1.77
C PRO A 691 -46.50 37.14 0.94
N ASN A 692 -46.53 38.48 0.84
CA ASN A 692 -47.63 39.21 0.22
C ASN A 692 -47.63 39.06 -1.31
N ASN A 693 -48.72 38.56 -1.88
CA ASN A 693 -48.83 38.25 -3.32
C ASN A 693 -47.82 37.18 -3.80
N TYR A 694 -47.51 36.22 -2.93
CA TYR A 694 -46.77 34.99 -3.23
C TYR A 694 -47.63 33.75 -2.91
N PRO A 695 -47.44 32.64 -3.63
CA PRO A 695 -47.80 31.33 -3.10
C PRO A 695 -46.88 31.03 -1.91
N ARG A 696 -47.46 30.69 -0.75
CA ARG A 696 -46.70 30.44 0.48
C ARG A 696 -46.23 28.99 0.56
N ASN A 697 -44.99 28.80 1.00
CA ASN A 697 -44.43 27.48 1.31
C ASN A 697 -44.41 27.24 2.81
N ILE A 698 -45.56 26.81 3.37
CA ILE A 698 -45.71 26.54 4.80
C ILE A 698 -44.72 25.45 5.27
N PHE A 699 -44.38 24.50 4.38
CA PHE A 699 -43.45 23.42 4.70
C PHE A 699 -42.03 23.93 4.99
N ILE A 700 -41.42 24.70 4.08
CA ILE A 700 -40.08 25.26 4.33
C ILE A 700 -40.10 26.31 5.44
N GLU A 701 -41.18 27.10 5.57
CA GLU A 701 -41.33 28.03 6.70
C GLU A 701 -41.23 27.30 8.05
N ASN A 702 -41.92 26.16 8.18
CA ASN A 702 -41.86 25.34 9.40
C ASN A 702 -40.47 24.71 9.60
N LEU A 703 -39.83 24.21 8.54
CA LEU A 703 -38.47 23.69 8.64
C LEU A 703 -37.46 24.76 9.07
N HIS A 704 -37.64 26.00 8.64
CA HIS A 704 -36.77 27.10 9.01
C HIS A 704 -37.00 27.55 10.45
N ALA A 705 -38.27 27.64 10.88
CA ALA A 705 -38.62 27.99 12.25
C ALA A 705 -38.05 27.01 13.29
N ASN A 706 -37.94 25.72 12.93
CA ASN A 706 -37.47 24.66 13.81
C ASN A 706 -36.06 24.15 13.45
N VAL A 707 -35.21 24.99 12.82
CA VAL A 707 -33.85 24.58 12.42
C VAL A 707 -32.95 24.16 13.59
N SER A 708 -33.22 24.68 14.80
CA SER A 708 -32.53 24.24 16.02
C SER A 708 -32.70 22.75 16.28
N ASN A 709 -33.83 22.15 15.89
CA ASN A 709 -34.09 20.72 16.03
C ASN A 709 -33.29 19.86 15.05
N LEU A 710 -32.62 20.47 14.07
CA LEU A 710 -31.62 19.80 13.23
C LEU A 710 -30.22 19.98 13.84
N LEU A 711 -29.87 21.20 14.23
CA LEU A 711 -28.52 21.56 14.68
C LEU A 711 -28.17 21.11 16.11
N ASN A 712 -29.17 20.87 16.95
CA ASN A 712 -28.97 20.42 18.33
C ASN A 712 -29.06 18.89 18.47
N GLN A 713 -29.28 18.15 17.38
CA GLN A 713 -29.24 16.69 17.41
C GLN A 713 -27.79 16.22 17.44
N ASN A 714 -27.57 15.03 17.98
CA ASN A 714 -26.27 14.36 17.89
C ASN A 714 -26.15 13.68 16.50
N ILE A 715 -26.17 14.49 15.45
CA ILE A 715 -26.05 14.08 14.04
C ILE A 715 -24.91 14.87 13.42
N ASP A 716 -23.99 14.21 12.73
CA ASP A 716 -22.97 14.90 11.94
C ASP A 716 -23.58 15.42 10.62
N ILE A 717 -23.38 16.69 10.31
CA ILE A 717 -24.03 17.37 9.18
C ILE A 717 -22.97 17.90 8.22
N THR A 718 -22.91 17.29 7.05
CA THR A 718 -22.12 17.78 5.93
C THR A 718 -23.03 18.43 4.89
N ASN A 719 -22.77 19.67 4.50
CA ASN A 719 -23.57 20.38 3.50
C ASN A 719 -22.72 20.81 2.30
N ILE A 720 -22.90 20.13 1.18
CA ILE A 720 -22.17 20.34 -0.07
C ILE A 720 -23.04 21.18 -1.01
N ILE A 721 -22.52 22.36 -1.38
CA ILE A 721 -23.16 23.29 -2.30
C ILE A 721 -22.32 23.44 -3.57
N GLY A 722 -22.97 23.46 -4.73
CA GLY A 722 -22.28 23.67 -6.00
C GLY A 722 -21.88 25.13 -6.19
N ASN A 723 -20.60 25.38 -6.53
CA ASN A 723 -20.09 26.70 -6.94
C ASN A 723 -19.47 26.62 -8.34
N SER A 724 -20.27 26.24 -9.34
CA SER A 724 -19.79 25.94 -10.70
C SER A 724 -19.70 27.14 -11.64
N GLY A 725 -19.86 28.38 -11.14
CA GLY A 725 -19.85 29.60 -11.97
C GLY A 725 -21.02 29.78 -12.95
N ASN A 726 -21.99 28.86 -12.96
CA ASN A 726 -23.18 28.94 -13.82
C ASN A 726 -24.28 29.83 -13.19
N ASN A 727 -24.96 30.63 -14.02
CA ASN A 727 -26.04 31.51 -13.58
C ASN A 727 -27.29 30.71 -13.16
N THR A 728 -27.58 30.68 -11.87
CA THR A 728 -28.85 30.15 -11.33
C THR A 728 -29.94 31.23 -11.38
N ILE A 729 -31.19 30.85 -11.65
CA ILE A 729 -32.32 31.81 -11.63
C ILE A 729 -32.55 32.27 -10.18
N GLU A 730 -32.14 33.50 -9.88
CA GLU A 730 -32.37 34.13 -8.57
C GLU A 730 -33.74 34.84 -8.52
N ARG A 731 -34.22 35.38 -9.65
CA ARG A 731 -35.40 36.26 -9.70
C ARG A 731 -36.25 36.03 -10.95
N ILE A 732 -37.57 36.11 -10.78
CA ILE A 732 -38.56 35.95 -11.85
C ILE A 732 -39.30 37.26 -12.08
N ARG A 733 -39.35 37.68 -13.35
CA ARG A 733 -40.15 38.82 -13.77
C ARG A 733 -41.58 38.39 -14.03
N VAL A 734 -42.54 38.96 -13.32
CA VAL A 734 -43.97 38.61 -13.42
C VAL A 734 -44.80 39.72 -14.06
N VAL A 735 -45.88 39.31 -14.73
CA VAL A 735 -46.93 40.15 -15.31
C VAL A 735 -48.30 39.57 -14.91
N PRO A 736 -49.38 40.37 -14.90
CA PRO A 736 -50.73 39.83 -14.73
C PRO A 736 -51.03 38.75 -15.78
N SER A 737 -51.71 37.67 -15.38
CA SER A 737 -52.13 36.62 -16.32
C SER A 737 -53.11 37.19 -17.35
N SER A 738 -52.92 36.82 -18.62
CA SER A 738 -53.86 37.09 -19.71
C SER A 738 -54.83 35.92 -19.97
N ASP A 739 -54.64 34.80 -19.27
CA ASP A 739 -55.48 33.60 -19.39
C ASP A 739 -56.53 33.60 -18.27
N PRO A 740 -57.84 33.66 -18.59
CA PRO A 740 -58.90 33.64 -17.59
C PRO A 740 -59.07 32.27 -16.88
N GLY A 741 -58.32 31.24 -17.30
CA GLY A 741 -58.25 29.92 -16.67
C GLY A 741 -57.04 29.68 -15.76
N LEU A 742 -56.16 30.68 -15.57
CA LEU A 742 -55.02 30.66 -14.64
C LEU A 742 -55.25 31.57 -13.43
#